data_AF-A0A5E4J676-F1
#
_entry.id   AF-A0A5E4J676-F1
#
_cell.length_a   1.000
_cell.length_b   1.000
_cell.length_c   1.000
_cell.angle_alpha   90.00
_cell.angle_beta   90.00
_cell.angle_gamma   90.00
#
_symmetry.space_group_name_H-M   'P 1'
#
loop_
_entity.id
_entity.type
_entity.pdbx_description
1 polymer ?
#
loop_
_entity_poly.entity_id
_entity_poly.type
_entity_poly.pdbx_seq_one_letter_code
_entity_poly.pdbx_strand_id
1 'polypeptide(L)'
;MAGGTNKILAKNHQSLGVNTAIHAVQNIKENQGRLGVFWHTQGSGKSFSMIFFSQKVLRKLPGDYTFVIITDRDDLDDQIYKNFANSGVVTEREKTVRARSAEHLKQLLQEDHRYIFTLIQKFRIERGKIYPKLSDRSDIIVITDEAHRSQYDIFAQNMRNALPNAAFIGFTGTPLMVGEEKTRQVFGDYISIYNFKQAIDDAATVPLYYENRAAPLKLVNPRFNEDIYRIIEDAELDEDQEKKLERELSQDYYLLTRDDRLEDVAKDIVQHFVNRGFLGKAMVVSIDKATAVRMYDKVKKHWSAYMEELVAEAKQAKGAKQKELEKKIQFMKGTDTAVVISQAQNEVDEFHKKGLEILPHRKRIVKEDMDRKFKDPKDPFRLVFVCYMWITGFDAPSCSTIYLDKPMRNHTLMQTIARANRVFGQKANGLIVDYGDVFKDLRKALAIYGSDFGGGIKEGDTPIKDKEAQIEQLKQAIAEATAFCVERGIDPAKIQSAEGFERVKLLDDAVEAVLASDEPKRRYLALAIGLNKLYKAILPDVRANDFSPKRALFVVIAEKILSLTPKPDISEVIGAIESLLDESIEAEGYTVDSEDDLRIVDISKIDFDKLKGIFKRNRKNTVTESLVNAIESRLSQMVSLNRTRIDYMDKFQKMINEYNSGACDKDAFFENLLKFVKELNDEDKRGMKEGLSDEELAIFDLLTKPEMKLDNKELQKVKGVAKDLLRRLKEEKLVLDWRKRMQSRALVKLSIEDALDQLPRAYTKELYQQKCEIVYHHIFESYYGSGQSIYAQAA
;
A
#
# COMPACT_ATOMS: atom_id res chain seq x y z
N MET A 1 -27.76 1.03 3.79
CA MET A 1 -28.14 2.23 4.57
C MET A 1 -29.66 2.33 4.57
N ALA A 2 -30.27 2.68 5.70
CA ALA A 2 -31.72 2.79 5.86
C ALA A 2 -32.31 3.93 5.00
N GLY A 3 -33.57 3.78 4.58
CA GLY A 3 -34.27 4.65 3.63
C GLY A 3 -34.57 6.05 4.18
N GLY A 4 -33.73 7.01 3.81
CA GLY A 4 -33.93 8.44 4.00
C GLY A 4 -33.25 9.24 2.88
N THR A 5 -33.63 10.52 2.71
CA THR A 5 -33.01 11.41 1.72
C THR A 5 -31.57 11.70 2.11
N ASN A 6 -30.62 11.20 1.32
CA ASN A 6 -29.19 11.43 1.54
C ASN A 6 -28.71 12.62 0.70
N LYS A 7 -28.11 13.63 1.34
CA LYS A 7 -27.47 14.74 0.64
C LYS A 7 -25.99 14.44 0.42
N ILE A 8 -25.57 14.36 -0.84
CA ILE A 8 -24.18 14.13 -1.24
C ILE A 8 -23.61 15.44 -1.79
N LEU A 9 -22.49 15.89 -1.25
CA LEU A 9 -21.76 17.07 -1.70
C LEU A 9 -20.52 16.64 -2.50
N ALA A 10 -20.17 17.41 -3.52
CA ALA A 10 -18.94 17.19 -4.27
C ALA A 10 -17.72 17.42 -3.38
N LYS A 11 -16.76 16.48 -3.43
CA LYS A 11 -15.43 16.63 -2.85
C LYS A 11 -14.57 17.55 -3.72
N ASN A 12 -13.44 18.00 -3.18
CA ASN A 12 -12.55 18.95 -3.85
C ASN A 12 -12.10 18.46 -5.24
N HIS A 13 -11.53 17.26 -5.32
CA HIS A 13 -11.07 16.66 -6.58
C HIS A 13 -12.19 16.48 -7.62
N GLN A 14 -13.41 16.20 -7.16
CA GLN A 14 -14.58 16.08 -8.04
C GLN A 14 -14.98 17.46 -8.59
N SER A 15 -15.04 18.49 -7.73
CA SER A 15 -15.38 19.86 -8.14
C SER A 15 -14.37 20.41 -9.14
N LEU A 16 -13.07 20.32 -8.82
CA LEU A 16 -12.00 20.80 -9.69
C LEU A 16 -11.97 20.03 -11.01
N GLY A 17 -12.01 18.70 -10.97
CA GLY A 17 -12.00 17.88 -12.19
C GLY A 17 -13.20 18.15 -13.09
N VAL A 18 -14.40 18.27 -12.52
CA VAL A 18 -15.61 18.62 -13.28
C VAL A 18 -15.49 20.01 -13.90
N ASN A 19 -14.88 20.99 -13.22
CA ASN A 19 -14.66 22.31 -13.80
C ASN A 19 -13.75 22.25 -15.02
N THR A 20 -12.64 21.51 -14.95
CA THR A 20 -11.75 21.28 -16.09
C THR A 20 -12.48 20.60 -17.24
N ALA A 21 -13.32 19.59 -16.95
CA ALA A 21 -14.13 18.92 -17.95
C ALA A 21 -15.12 19.87 -18.66
N ILE A 22 -15.74 20.80 -17.91
CA ILE A 22 -16.61 21.83 -18.51
C ILE A 22 -15.83 22.72 -19.47
N HIS A 23 -14.61 23.13 -19.12
CA HIS A 23 -13.75 23.88 -20.03
C HIS A 23 -13.41 23.07 -21.29
N ALA A 24 -13.18 21.76 -21.17
CA ALA A 24 -12.96 20.89 -22.33
C ALA A 24 -14.20 20.82 -23.25
N VAL A 25 -15.42 20.82 -22.69
CA VAL A 25 -16.67 20.87 -23.48
C VAL A 25 -16.85 22.23 -24.16
N GLN A 26 -16.48 23.33 -23.51
CA GLN A 26 -16.50 24.67 -24.14
C GLN A 26 -15.60 24.72 -25.38
N ASN A 27 -14.48 23.99 -25.36
CA ASN A 27 -13.51 23.91 -26.46
C ASN A 27 -13.64 22.61 -27.29
N ILE A 28 -14.84 22.01 -27.33
CA ILE A 28 -15.09 20.70 -27.96
C ILE A 28 -14.60 20.61 -29.42
N LYS A 29 -14.71 21.71 -30.18
CA LYS A 29 -14.26 21.78 -31.58
C LYS A 29 -12.73 21.73 -31.69
N GLU A 30 -12.04 22.52 -30.87
CA GLU A 30 -10.56 22.59 -30.85
C GLU A 30 -9.96 21.25 -30.43
N ASN A 31 -10.60 20.60 -29.45
CA ASN A 31 -10.16 19.31 -28.94
C ASN A 31 -10.59 18.13 -29.80
N GLN A 32 -11.29 18.35 -30.91
CA GLN A 32 -11.81 17.32 -31.82
C GLN A 32 -12.67 16.27 -31.08
N GLY A 33 -13.53 16.73 -30.16
CA GLY A 33 -14.40 15.86 -29.36
C GLY A 33 -13.69 15.10 -28.24
N ARG A 34 -12.39 15.29 -28.01
CA ARG A 34 -11.65 14.64 -26.91
C ARG A 34 -11.73 15.47 -25.64
N LEU A 35 -12.58 15.08 -24.69
CA LEU A 35 -12.82 15.85 -23.48
C LEU A 35 -11.83 15.55 -22.34
N GLY A 36 -11.04 14.49 -22.47
CA GLY A 36 -9.98 14.08 -21.56
C GLY A 36 -10.32 12.85 -20.73
N VAL A 37 -9.37 12.50 -19.85
CA VAL A 37 -9.47 11.36 -18.93
C VAL A 37 -9.50 11.82 -17.47
N PHE A 38 -10.48 11.32 -16.72
CA PHE A 38 -10.56 11.32 -15.27
C PHE A 38 -9.89 10.07 -14.71
N TRP A 39 -8.68 10.21 -14.18
CA TRP A 39 -8.05 9.15 -13.40
C TRP A 39 -8.25 9.39 -11.92
N HIS A 40 -9.32 8.83 -11.38
CA HIS A 40 -9.64 8.94 -9.96
C HIS A 40 -9.65 7.54 -9.35
N THR A 41 -8.88 7.33 -8.28
CA THR A 41 -8.73 6.02 -7.62
C THR A 41 -10.07 5.39 -7.27
N GLN A 42 -10.12 4.06 -7.19
CA GLN A 42 -11.35 3.35 -6.91
C GLN A 42 -11.94 3.73 -5.54
N GLY A 43 -13.22 4.11 -5.53
CA GLY A 43 -13.89 4.61 -4.32
C GLY A 43 -13.84 6.11 -4.09
N SER A 44 -13.19 6.85 -4.98
CA SER A 44 -13.19 8.32 -5.02
C SER A 44 -14.54 8.97 -5.33
N GLY A 45 -15.53 8.19 -5.79
CA GLY A 45 -16.84 8.68 -6.22
C GLY A 45 -16.91 9.08 -7.71
N LYS A 46 -16.30 8.31 -8.61
CA LYS A 46 -16.33 8.55 -10.06
C LYS A 46 -17.76 8.70 -10.61
N SER A 47 -18.67 7.81 -10.24
CA SER A 47 -20.07 7.86 -10.67
C SER A 47 -20.77 9.18 -10.31
N PHE A 48 -20.49 9.73 -9.11
CA PHE A 48 -20.99 11.05 -8.72
C PHE A 48 -20.36 12.18 -9.53
N SER A 49 -19.08 12.05 -9.91
CA SER A 49 -18.42 13.02 -10.79
C SER A 49 -19.06 13.04 -12.18
N MET A 50 -19.47 11.88 -12.72
CA MET A 50 -20.24 11.80 -13.97
C MET A 50 -21.61 12.52 -13.85
N ILE A 51 -22.29 12.36 -12.72
CA ILE A 51 -23.54 13.06 -12.42
C ILE A 51 -23.32 14.57 -12.37
N PHE A 52 -22.33 15.03 -11.59
CA PHE A 52 -22.01 16.45 -11.46
C PHE A 52 -21.59 17.07 -12.78
N PHE A 53 -20.80 16.36 -13.57
CA PHE A 53 -20.39 16.77 -14.91
C PHE A 53 -21.59 16.96 -15.83
N SER A 54 -22.40 15.91 -16.03
CA SER A 54 -23.56 15.98 -16.94
C SER A 54 -24.57 17.06 -16.54
N GLN A 55 -24.89 17.14 -15.24
CA GLN A 55 -25.79 18.17 -14.72
C GLN A 55 -25.24 19.58 -14.86
N LYS A 56 -23.92 19.76 -14.72
CA LYS A 56 -23.30 21.07 -14.89
C LYS A 56 -23.25 21.50 -16.35
N VAL A 57 -22.99 20.59 -17.29
CA VAL A 57 -23.12 20.84 -18.74
C VAL A 57 -24.52 21.34 -19.06
N LEU A 58 -25.57 20.58 -18.68
CA LEU A 58 -26.97 20.93 -18.94
C LEU A 58 -27.41 22.28 -18.34
N ARG A 59 -26.78 22.71 -17.24
CA ARG A 59 -27.14 23.97 -16.54
C ARG A 59 -26.35 25.18 -17.01
N LYS A 60 -25.16 25.00 -17.57
CA LYS A 60 -24.20 26.08 -17.82
C LYS A 60 -23.86 26.28 -19.28
N LEU A 61 -24.07 25.28 -20.12
CA LEU A 61 -23.75 25.34 -21.54
C LEU A 61 -25.05 25.27 -22.36
N PRO A 62 -25.16 26.04 -23.45
CA PRO A 62 -26.29 25.93 -24.37
C PRO A 62 -26.18 24.65 -25.19
N GLY A 63 -27.32 24.00 -25.47
CA GLY A 63 -27.42 22.79 -26.29
C GLY A 63 -28.28 21.71 -25.65
N ASP A 64 -28.81 20.80 -26.48
CA ASP A 64 -29.69 19.71 -26.05
C ASP A 64 -28.88 18.44 -25.77
N TYR A 65 -27.92 18.53 -24.85
CA TYR A 65 -26.93 17.47 -24.64
C TYR A 65 -27.55 16.12 -24.24
N THR A 66 -27.11 15.07 -24.94
CA THR A 66 -27.37 13.67 -24.58
C THR A 66 -26.10 13.04 -24.01
N PHE A 67 -26.23 12.33 -22.88
CA PHE A 67 -25.12 11.61 -22.27
C PHE A 67 -25.27 10.10 -22.45
N VAL A 68 -24.26 9.46 -23.06
CA VAL A 68 -24.22 7.99 -23.23
C VAL A 68 -23.20 7.41 -22.25
N ILE A 69 -23.68 6.76 -21.20
CA ILE A 69 -22.87 6.11 -20.17
C ILE A 69 -22.57 4.68 -20.61
N ILE A 70 -21.28 4.36 -20.70
CA ILE A 70 -20.79 3.07 -21.16
C ILE A 70 -20.00 2.39 -20.05
N THR A 71 -20.35 1.13 -19.80
CA THR A 71 -19.68 0.25 -18.83
C THR A 71 -19.29 -1.07 -19.50
N ASP A 72 -18.47 -1.87 -18.81
CA ASP A 72 -17.98 -3.16 -19.31
C ASP A 72 -18.82 -4.36 -18.82
N ARG A 73 -19.71 -4.18 -17.85
CA ARG A 73 -20.43 -5.28 -17.18
C ARG A 73 -21.77 -4.85 -16.59
N ASP A 74 -22.71 -5.79 -16.49
CA ASP A 74 -24.09 -5.53 -16.04
C ASP A 74 -24.20 -5.05 -14.59
N ASP A 75 -23.36 -5.52 -13.67
CA ASP A 75 -23.39 -5.14 -12.24
C ASP A 75 -22.91 -3.69 -12.01
N LEU A 76 -21.88 -3.27 -12.75
CA LEU A 76 -21.39 -1.90 -12.74
C LEU A 76 -22.39 -0.95 -13.41
N ASP A 77 -22.94 -1.36 -14.54
CA ASP A 77 -24.01 -0.64 -15.24
C ASP A 77 -25.21 -0.38 -14.31
N ASP A 78 -25.65 -1.43 -13.60
CA ASP A 78 -26.75 -1.36 -12.63
C ASP A 78 -26.44 -0.40 -11.48
N GLN A 79 -25.21 -0.46 -10.95
CA GLN A 79 -24.77 0.43 -9.87
C GLN A 79 -24.73 1.90 -10.31
N ILE A 80 -24.18 2.20 -11.50
CA ILE A 80 -24.11 3.56 -12.02
C ILE A 80 -25.51 4.08 -12.33
N TYR A 81 -26.35 3.30 -13.01
CA TYR A 81 -27.74 3.64 -13.27
C TYR A 81 -28.50 3.99 -11.98
N LYS A 82 -28.40 3.12 -10.95
CA LYS A 82 -29.04 3.35 -9.65
C LYS A 82 -28.56 4.64 -9.00
N ASN A 83 -27.28 5.00 -9.10
CA ASN A 83 -26.78 6.28 -8.56
C ASN A 83 -27.42 7.49 -9.26
N PHE A 84 -27.55 7.45 -10.59
CA PHE A 84 -28.19 8.49 -11.39
C PHE A 84 -29.69 8.60 -11.08
N ALA A 85 -30.39 7.47 -11.02
CA ALA A 85 -31.81 7.41 -10.69
C ALA A 85 -32.10 7.89 -9.25
N ASN A 86 -31.33 7.41 -8.26
CA ASN A 86 -31.48 7.81 -6.85
C ASN A 86 -31.14 9.29 -6.61
N SER A 87 -30.33 9.90 -7.47
CA SER A 87 -30.02 11.33 -7.42
C SER A 87 -31.11 12.21 -8.07
N GLY A 88 -32.18 11.60 -8.63
CA GLY A 88 -33.25 12.31 -9.32
C GLY A 88 -32.84 12.92 -10.67
N VAL A 89 -31.73 12.45 -11.24
CA VAL A 89 -31.15 12.99 -12.48
C VAL A 89 -31.75 12.34 -13.71
N VAL A 90 -32.07 11.05 -13.62
CA VAL A 90 -32.82 10.32 -14.64
C VAL A 90 -34.30 10.33 -14.26
N THR A 91 -35.11 11.02 -15.06
CA THR A 91 -36.56 11.14 -14.87
C THR A 91 -37.35 10.10 -15.67
N GLU A 92 -36.71 9.50 -16.67
CA GLU A 92 -37.28 8.49 -17.55
C GLU A 92 -37.28 7.10 -16.88
N ARG A 93 -38.10 6.17 -17.39
CA ARG A 93 -38.17 4.81 -16.84
C ARG A 93 -36.91 4.05 -17.23
N GLU A 94 -36.38 3.20 -16.34
CA GLU A 94 -35.17 2.38 -16.61
C GLU A 94 -35.20 1.71 -17.99
N LYS A 95 -36.37 1.14 -18.31
CA LYS A 95 -36.64 0.39 -19.53
C LYS A 95 -36.44 1.18 -20.83
N THR A 96 -36.49 2.52 -20.77
CA THR A 96 -36.39 3.43 -21.92
C THR A 96 -35.04 4.13 -22.02
N VAL A 97 -34.15 3.95 -21.04
CA VAL A 97 -32.81 4.57 -21.06
C VAL A 97 -31.68 3.55 -20.95
N ARG A 98 -31.97 2.34 -20.46
CA ARG A 98 -30.99 1.25 -20.30
C ARG A 98 -31.12 0.25 -21.44
N ALA A 99 -30.11 0.20 -22.31
CA ALA A 99 -30.08 -0.70 -23.46
C ALA A 99 -30.07 -2.17 -22.99
N ARG A 100 -30.91 -3.02 -23.60
CA ARG A 100 -31.01 -4.45 -23.22
C ARG A 100 -30.43 -5.39 -24.27
N SER A 101 -30.35 -4.93 -25.50
CA SER A 101 -29.71 -5.62 -26.63
C SER A 101 -28.98 -4.62 -27.51
N ALA A 102 -28.20 -5.11 -28.47
CA ALA A 102 -27.54 -4.28 -29.48
C ALA A 102 -28.56 -3.53 -30.36
N GLU A 103 -29.70 -4.17 -30.66
CA GLU A 103 -30.80 -3.59 -31.43
C GLU A 103 -31.49 -2.48 -30.64
N HIS A 104 -31.75 -2.70 -29.35
CA HIS A 104 -32.33 -1.67 -28.49
C HIS A 104 -31.39 -0.48 -28.35
N LEU A 105 -30.07 -0.70 -28.24
CA LEU A 105 -29.08 0.39 -28.23
C LEU A 105 -29.16 1.24 -29.52
N LYS A 106 -29.27 0.60 -30.69
CA LYS A 106 -29.39 1.32 -31.97
C LYS A 106 -30.62 2.22 -32.00
N GLN A 107 -31.75 1.73 -31.49
CA GLN A 107 -32.98 2.49 -31.34
C GLN A 107 -32.78 3.69 -30.40
N LEU A 108 -32.27 3.47 -29.18
CA LEU A 108 -32.08 4.55 -28.20
C LEU A 108 -31.16 5.67 -28.70
N LEU A 109 -30.13 5.34 -29.49
CA LEU A 109 -29.21 6.35 -30.06
C LEU A 109 -29.83 7.18 -31.20
N GLN A 110 -30.98 6.76 -31.73
CA GLN A 110 -31.76 7.50 -32.73
C GLN A 110 -32.91 8.30 -32.11
N GLU A 111 -33.29 7.98 -30.88
CA GLU A 111 -34.33 8.66 -30.11
C GLU A 111 -33.75 9.83 -29.30
N ASP A 112 -34.62 10.71 -28.80
CA ASP A 112 -34.21 11.86 -27.99
C ASP A 112 -34.28 11.53 -26.50
N HIS A 113 -33.12 11.17 -25.94
CA HIS A 113 -32.95 10.89 -24.52
C HIS A 113 -31.88 11.79 -23.92
N ARG A 114 -32.05 12.17 -22.65
CA ARG A 114 -31.00 12.89 -21.91
C ARG A 114 -29.87 11.98 -21.45
N TYR A 115 -30.21 10.74 -21.09
CA TYR A 115 -29.29 9.76 -20.55
C TYR A 115 -29.54 8.40 -21.17
N ILE A 116 -28.48 7.74 -21.64
CA ILE A 116 -28.52 6.37 -22.16
C ILE A 116 -27.46 5.56 -21.42
N PHE A 117 -27.82 4.37 -20.93
CA PHE A 117 -26.93 3.44 -20.23
C PHE A 117 -26.75 2.17 -21.06
N THR A 118 -25.51 1.74 -21.29
CA THR A 118 -25.24 0.57 -22.11
C THR A 118 -23.92 -0.11 -21.75
N LEU A 119 -23.83 -1.37 -22.16
CA LEU A 119 -22.59 -2.13 -22.13
C LEU A 119 -21.82 -1.93 -23.44
N ILE A 120 -20.48 -1.90 -23.37
CA ILE A 120 -19.62 -1.77 -24.55
C ILE A 120 -19.82 -2.92 -25.55
N GLN A 121 -20.10 -4.13 -25.07
CA GLN A 121 -20.32 -5.32 -25.90
C GLN A 121 -21.58 -5.20 -26.79
N LYS A 122 -22.50 -4.27 -26.51
CA LYS A 122 -23.68 -4.01 -27.34
C LYS A 122 -23.32 -3.24 -28.63
N PHE A 123 -22.09 -2.73 -28.76
CA PHE A 123 -21.52 -2.21 -30.01
C PHE A 123 -20.89 -3.30 -30.89
N ARG A 124 -21.13 -4.59 -30.59
CA ARG A 124 -20.69 -5.71 -31.44
C ARG A 124 -21.32 -5.66 -32.84
N ILE A 125 -20.58 -6.17 -33.81
CA ILE A 125 -21.03 -6.34 -35.20
C ILE A 125 -20.59 -7.69 -35.76
N GLU A 126 -21.34 -8.21 -36.73
CA GLU A 126 -20.93 -9.39 -37.50
C GLU A 126 -19.59 -9.15 -38.22
N ARG A 127 -18.74 -10.19 -38.25
CA ARG A 127 -17.41 -10.11 -38.87
C ARG A 127 -17.51 -9.64 -40.33
N GLY A 128 -16.71 -8.63 -40.68
CA GLY A 128 -16.63 -8.08 -42.04
C GLY A 128 -17.61 -6.95 -42.37
N LYS A 129 -18.45 -6.51 -41.42
CA LYS A 129 -19.36 -5.36 -41.61
C LYS A 129 -18.88 -4.13 -40.84
N ILE A 130 -19.12 -2.94 -41.39
CA ILE A 130 -18.86 -1.65 -40.72
C ILE A 130 -20.09 -1.27 -39.89
N TYR A 131 -19.88 -0.79 -38.67
CA TYR A 131 -20.97 -0.35 -37.80
C TYR A 131 -21.67 0.87 -38.40
N PRO A 132 -23.02 0.85 -38.56
CA PRO A 132 -23.73 1.93 -39.23
C PRO A 132 -23.66 3.24 -38.43
N LYS A 133 -23.64 4.38 -39.15
CA LYS A 133 -23.85 5.70 -38.53
C LYS A 133 -25.27 5.75 -37.95
N LEU A 134 -25.39 5.98 -36.65
CA LEU A 134 -26.68 6.04 -35.95
C LEU A 134 -27.15 7.47 -35.73
N SER A 135 -26.23 8.39 -35.42
CA SER A 135 -26.54 9.79 -35.20
C SER A 135 -25.37 10.67 -35.64
N ASP A 136 -25.66 11.81 -36.24
CA ASP A 136 -24.66 12.83 -36.62
C ASP A 136 -24.70 14.08 -35.72
N ARG A 137 -25.48 14.03 -34.64
CA ARG A 137 -25.54 15.04 -33.59
C ARG A 137 -24.16 15.31 -32.98
N SER A 138 -23.85 16.60 -32.78
CA SER A 138 -22.60 17.06 -32.15
C SER A 138 -22.74 17.37 -30.65
N ASP A 139 -23.94 17.24 -30.10
CA ASP A 139 -24.27 17.46 -28.69
C ASP A 139 -24.40 16.15 -27.90
N ILE A 140 -23.90 15.04 -28.45
CA ILE A 140 -23.79 13.77 -27.73
C ILE A 140 -22.43 13.70 -27.02
N ILE A 141 -22.45 13.43 -25.72
CA ILE A 141 -21.24 13.20 -24.90
C ILE A 141 -21.25 11.76 -24.41
N VAL A 142 -20.28 10.98 -24.86
CA VAL A 142 -20.04 9.60 -24.41
C VAL A 142 -19.14 9.61 -23.17
N ILE A 143 -19.64 9.04 -22.09
CA ILE A 143 -18.94 8.86 -20.81
C ILE A 143 -18.61 7.39 -20.66
N THR A 144 -17.33 7.03 -20.67
CA THR A 144 -16.88 5.64 -20.54
C THR A 144 -16.27 5.40 -19.17
N ASP A 145 -16.78 4.44 -18.40
CA ASP A 145 -16.11 3.95 -17.17
C ASP A 145 -15.11 2.83 -17.50
N GLU A 146 -13.99 2.80 -16.78
CA GLU A 146 -12.85 1.88 -16.98
C GLU A 146 -12.31 1.86 -18.42
N ALA A 147 -12.14 3.06 -18.99
CA ALA A 147 -11.83 3.36 -20.40
C ALA A 147 -10.49 2.82 -21.00
N HIS A 148 -9.76 1.96 -20.29
CA HIS A 148 -8.40 1.49 -20.63
C HIS A 148 -8.31 -0.03 -20.90
N ARG A 149 -9.41 -0.79 -20.87
CA ARG A 149 -9.34 -2.24 -21.12
C ARG A 149 -9.15 -2.57 -22.60
N SER A 150 -8.38 -3.62 -22.89
CA SER A 150 -8.09 -4.11 -24.25
C SER A 150 -9.34 -4.40 -25.11
N GLN A 151 -10.44 -4.82 -24.49
CA GLN A 151 -11.73 -5.03 -25.17
C GLN A 151 -12.35 -3.75 -25.75
N TYR A 152 -11.99 -2.57 -25.23
CA TYR A 152 -12.49 -1.30 -25.77
C TYR A 152 -11.96 -1.03 -27.17
N ASP A 153 -10.78 -1.50 -27.55
CA ASP A 153 -10.16 -1.13 -28.83
C ASP A 153 -11.03 -1.49 -30.05
N ILE A 154 -11.69 -2.65 -30.03
CA ILE A 154 -12.53 -3.12 -31.15
C ILE A 154 -13.90 -2.41 -31.14
N PHE A 155 -14.53 -2.32 -29.98
CA PHE A 155 -15.87 -1.73 -29.88
C PHE A 155 -15.87 -0.19 -29.88
N ALA A 156 -14.77 0.44 -29.47
CA ALA A 156 -14.62 1.90 -29.52
C ALA A 156 -14.62 2.41 -30.96
N GLN A 157 -14.03 1.66 -31.90
CA GLN A 157 -14.11 2.01 -33.32
C GLN A 157 -15.55 1.94 -33.85
N ASN A 158 -16.30 0.91 -33.46
CA ASN A 158 -17.72 0.79 -33.84
C ASN A 158 -18.56 1.93 -33.26
N MET A 159 -18.30 2.32 -32.03
CA MET A 159 -18.94 3.45 -31.37
C MET A 159 -18.62 4.79 -32.07
N ARG A 160 -17.36 5.02 -32.45
CA ARG A 160 -16.95 6.19 -33.26
C ARG A 160 -17.65 6.22 -34.61
N ASN A 161 -17.79 5.06 -35.28
CA ASN A 161 -18.53 4.96 -36.53
C ASN A 161 -20.03 5.26 -36.34
N ALA A 162 -20.61 4.83 -35.21
CA ALA A 162 -22.01 5.09 -34.88
C ALA A 162 -22.30 6.57 -34.57
N LEU A 163 -21.36 7.23 -33.89
CA LEU A 163 -21.49 8.60 -33.35
C LEU A 163 -20.28 9.46 -33.76
N PRO A 164 -20.09 9.77 -35.05
CA PRO A 164 -18.88 10.40 -35.57
C PRO A 164 -18.59 11.81 -35.02
N ASN A 165 -19.64 12.54 -34.61
CA ASN A 165 -19.53 13.92 -34.12
C ASN A 165 -19.64 14.03 -32.59
N ALA A 166 -19.73 12.90 -31.87
CA ALA A 166 -19.85 12.90 -30.42
C ALA A 166 -18.53 13.26 -29.73
N ALA A 167 -18.64 13.82 -28.53
CA ALA A 167 -17.53 14.02 -27.62
C ALA A 167 -17.31 12.77 -26.75
N PHE A 168 -16.07 12.52 -26.32
CA PHE A 168 -15.70 11.36 -25.52
C PHE A 168 -14.94 11.80 -24.27
N ILE A 169 -15.37 11.28 -23.11
CA ILE A 169 -14.69 11.44 -21.82
C ILE A 169 -14.51 10.09 -21.14
N GLY A 170 -13.29 9.83 -20.68
CA GLY A 170 -12.94 8.57 -20.02
C GLY A 170 -12.88 8.74 -18.51
N PHE A 171 -13.47 7.82 -17.76
CA PHE A 171 -13.29 7.68 -16.31
C PHE A 171 -12.58 6.37 -16.03
N THR A 172 -11.57 6.40 -15.17
CA THR A 172 -10.78 5.21 -14.86
C THR A 172 -10.32 5.20 -13.41
N GLY A 173 -10.32 4.02 -12.80
CA GLY A 173 -9.70 3.78 -11.49
C GLY A 173 -8.18 3.71 -11.53
N THR A 174 -7.61 3.55 -12.71
CA THR A 174 -6.22 3.17 -12.94
C THR A 174 -5.55 4.14 -13.95
N PRO A 175 -4.24 4.37 -13.82
CA PRO A 175 -3.49 5.17 -14.79
C PRO A 175 -3.35 4.45 -16.12
N LEU A 176 -3.15 5.23 -17.17
CA LEU A 176 -2.91 4.78 -18.53
C LEU A 176 -1.49 4.25 -18.60
N MET A 177 -1.34 2.97 -18.93
CA MET A 177 -0.03 2.31 -18.96
C MET A 177 0.72 2.57 -20.27
N VAL A 178 2.04 2.34 -20.26
CA VAL A 178 2.88 2.40 -21.47
C VAL A 178 2.36 1.33 -22.46
N GLY A 179 1.85 1.76 -23.61
CA GLY A 179 1.18 0.90 -24.60
C GLY A 179 -0.31 1.24 -24.82
N GLU A 180 -0.94 2.03 -23.94
CA GLU A 180 -2.35 2.45 -24.06
C GLU A 180 -2.52 3.77 -24.85
N GLU A 181 -1.68 4.00 -25.87
CA GLU A 181 -1.73 5.22 -26.69
C GLU A 181 -3.10 5.45 -27.34
N LYS A 182 -3.82 4.36 -27.64
CA LYS A 182 -5.18 4.39 -28.18
C LYS A 182 -6.18 5.07 -27.24
N THR A 183 -6.08 4.88 -25.93
CA THR A 183 -6.99 5.55 -24.97
C THR A 183 -6.79 7.07 -24.98
N ARG A 184 -5.55 7.56 -25.12
CA ARG A 184 -5.28 8.99 -25.33
C ARG A 184 -5.79 9.49 -26.68
N GLN A 185 -5.68 8.69 -27.73
CA GLN A 185 -6.24 9.02 -29.04
C GLN A 185 -7.78 9.12 -29.00
N VAL A 186 -8.43 8.30 -28.15
CA VAL A 186 -9.88 8.26 -28.04
C VAL A 186 -10.43 9.40 -27.17
N PHE A 187 -9.87 9.58 -25.98
CA PHE A 187 -10.41 10.46 -24.95
C PHE A 187 -9.62 11.75 -24.78
N GLY A 188 -8.33 11.80 -25.15
CA GLY A 188 -7.43 12.92 -24.88
C GLY A 188 -6.56 12.70 -23.64
N ASP A 189 -5.86 13.76 -23.22
CA ASP A 189 -4.99 13.75 -22.04
C ASP A 189 -5.78 13.76 -20.72
N TYR A 190 -5.07 13.58 -19.61
CA TYR A 190 -5.66 13.72 -18.28
C TYR A 190 -6.14 15.14 -18.03
N ILE A 191 -7.42 15.26 -17.65
CA ILE A 191 -8.02 16.52 -17.20
C ILE A 191 -8.21 16.57 -15.68
N SER A 192 -8.19 15.40 -15.02
CA SER A 192 -8.24 15.32 -13.58
C SER A 192 -7.59 14.03 -13.10
N ILE A 193 -6.65 14.17 -12.17
CA ILE A 193 -5.97 13.07 -11.50
C ILE A 193 -6.28 13.18 -10.01
N TYR A 194 -6.78 12.08 -9.44
CA TYR A 194 -6.95 11.89 -8.01
C TYR A 194 -6.45 10.49 -7.67
N ASN A 195 -5.16 10.40 -7.38
CA ASN A 195 -4.45 9.13 -7.32
C ASN A 195 -4.68 8.40 -5.98
N PHE A 196 -4.08 7.22 -5.85
CA PHE A 196 -4.25 6.37 -4.67
C PHE A 196 -3.66 7.00 -3.40
N LYS A 197 -2.51 7.68 -3.50
CA LYS A 197 -1.84 8.35 -2.39
C LYS A 197 -2.66 9.54 -1.87
N GLN A 198 -3.09 10.42 -2.76
CA GLN A 198 -3.95 11.56 -2.43
C GLN A 198 -5.23 11.13 -1.71
N ALA A 199 -5.84 10.01 -2.12
CA ALA A 199 -7.03 9.51 -1.44
C ALA A 199 -6.78 9.01 -0.01
N ILE A 200 -5.57 8.55 0.30
CA ILE A 200 -5.16 8.18 1.66
C ILE A 200 -4.88 9.45 2.47
N ASP A 201 -4.15 10.40 1.90
CA ASP A 201 -3.81 11.67 2.55
C ASP A 201 -5.09 12.46 2.92
N ASP A 202 -6.08 12.45 2.03
CA ASP A 202 -7.40 13.06 2.25
C ASP A 202 -8.34 12.21 3.13
N ALA A 203 -7.87 11.05 3.64
CA ALA A 203 -8.66 10.07 4.37
C ALA A 203 -9.96 9.62 3.66
N ALA A 204 -10.00 9.73 2.32
CA ALA A 204 -11.09 9.24 1.48
C ALA A 204 -11.06 7.71 1.36
N THR A 205 -9.88 7.13 1.50
CA THR A 205 -9.62 5.70 1.66
C THR A 205 -8.74 5.49 2.89
N VAL A 206 -8.75 4.29 3.47
CA VAL A 206 -7.74 3.92 4.49
C VAL A 206 -6.41 3.58 3.80
N PRO A 207 -5.30 3.34 4.53
CA PRO A 207 -4.10 2.73 3.96
C PRO A 207 -4.25 1.21 3.76
N LEU A 208 -3.50 0.66 2.80
CA LEU A 208 -3.33 -0.79 2.62
C LEU A 208 -2.03 -1.26 3.28
N TYR A 209 -2.06 -2.47 3.82
CA TYR A 209 -0.92 -3.15 4.41
C TYR A 209 -0.76 -4.49 3.74
N TYR A 210 0.47 -4.86 3.48
CA TYR A 210 0.80 -6.08 2.76
C TYR A 210 1.62 -7.00 3.62
N GLU A 211 1.26 -8.28 3.60
CA GLU A 211 1.94 -9.35 4.31
C GLU A 211 2.27 -10.47 3.32
N ASN A 212 3.57 -10.69 3.09
CA ASN A 212 4.02 -11.79 2.26
C ASN A 212 4.01 -13.09 3.09
N ARG A 213 3.22 -14.07 2.66
CA ARG A 213 3.16 -15.43 3.21
C ARG A 213 3.43 -16.49 2.15
N ALA A 214 3.90 -16.08 0.97
CA ALA A 214 4.30 -17.02 -0.06
C ALA A 214 5.51 -17.82 0.44
N ALA A 215 5.38 -19.15 0.48
CA ALA A 215 6.52 -20.01 0.67
C ALA A 215 7.52 -19.75 -0.47
N PRO A 216 8.85 -19.76 -0.22
CA PRO A 216 9.85 -19.67 -1.28
C PRO A 216 9.80 -20.93 -2.15
N LEU A 217 8.83 -20.99 -3.04
CA LEU A 217 8.76 -21.97 -4.10
C LEU A 217 9.92 -21.64 -5.03
N LYS A 218 10.94 -22.50 -5.07
CA LYS A 218 12.03 -22.43 -6.05
C LYS A 218 11.43 -22.68 -7.44
N LEU A 219 10.85 -21.64 -8.04
CA LEU A 219 10.41 -21.65 -9.42
C LEU A 219 11.67 -21.81 -10.28
N VAL A 220 11.77 -22.94 -10.97
CA VAL A 220 12.86 -23.23 -11.91
C VAL A 220 12.71 -22.39 -13.20
N ASN A 221 11.54 -21.79 -13.43
CA ASN A 221 11.24 -20.97 -14.59
C ASN A 221 11.05 -19.47 -14.22
N PRO A 222 11.99 -18.58 -14.58
CA PRO A 222 11.89 -17.15 -14.32
C PRO A 222 10.86 -16.40 -15.18
N ARG A 223 10.26 -17.05 -16.20
CA ARG A 223 9.18 -16.47 -17.04
C ARG A 223 7.78 -17.01 -16.74
N PHE A 224 7.67 -17.96 -15.80
CA PHE A 224 6.40 -18.59 -15.40
C PHE A 224 5.27 -17.59 -15.15
N ASN A 225 5.55 -16.60 -14.31
CA ASN A 225 4.55 -15.61 -13.97
C ASN A 225 4.13 -14.83 -15.23
N GLU A 226 5.06 -14.45 -16.11
CA GLU A 226 4.78 -13.68 -17.36
C GLU A 226 3.81 -14.38 -18.31
N ASP A 227 3.90 -15.70 -18.46
CA ASP A 227 3.01 -16.49 -19.31
C ASP A 227 1.60 -16.61 -18.69
N ILE A 228 1.51 -16.84 -17.37
CA ILE A 228 0.23 -16.78 -16.64
C ILE A 228 -0.43 -15.41 -16.81
N TYR A 229 0.33 -14.32 -16.68
CA TYR A 229 -0.24 -12.98 -16.71
C TYR A 229 -0.83 -12.62 -18.06
N ARG A 230 -0.19 -13.02 -19.17
CA ARG A 230 -0.77 -12.83 -20.51
C ARG A 230 -2.11 -13.56 -20.64
N ILE A 231 -2.16 -14.81 -20.18
CA ILE A 231 -3.38 -15.61 -20.25
C ILE A 231 -4.46 -15.14 -19.24
N ILE A 232 -4.11 -14.39 -18.18
CA ILE A 232 -5.10 -13.81 -17.24
C ILE A 232 -5.55 -12.41 -17.68
N GLU A 233 -4.69 -11.61 -18.32
CA GLU A 233 -5.00 -10.24 -18.77
C GLU A 233 -5.74 -10.19 -20.12
N ASP A 234 -5.45 -11.10 -21.06
CA ASP A 234 -6.11 -11.16 -22.40
C ASP A 234 -7.55 -11.71 -22.36
N ALA A 235 -8.12 -11.79 -21.18
CA ALA A 235 -8.81 -12.98 -20.75
C ALA A 235 -9.86 -12.62 -19.70
N GLU A 236 -10.95 -12.04 -20.19
CA GLU A 236 -12.25 -12.29 -19.56
C GLU A 236 -12.65 -13.73 -19.90
N LEU A 237 -11.94 -14.69 -19.29
CA LEU A 237 -11.93 -16.09 -19.74
C LEU A 237 -13.33 -16.69 -19.73
N ASP A 238 -13.77 -17.16 -20.89
CA ASP A 238 -14.80 -18.19 -20.96
C ASP A 238 -14.22 -19.57 -20.59
N GLU A 239 -15.08 -20.58 -20.61
CA GLU A 239 -14.80 -21.95 -20.19
C GLU A 239 -13.69 -22.64 -21.02
N ASP A 240 -13.56 -22.29 -22.30
CA ASP A 240 -12.54 -22.87 -23.21
C ASP A 240 -11.15 -22.30 -22.93
N GLN A 241 -11.14 -21.10 -22.36
CA GLN A 241 -9.99 -20.29 -22.07
C GLN A 241 -9.35 -20.66 -20.71
N GLU A 242 -10.16 -21.10 -19.74
CA GLU A 242 -9.72 -21.76 -18.49
C GLU A 242 -9.01 -23.10 -18.78
N LYS A 243 -9.55 -23.90 -19.70
CA LYS A 243 -8.92 -25.17 -20.15
C LYS A 243 -7.61 -24.96 -20.89
N LYS A 244 -7.45 -23.83 -21.59
CA LYS A 244 -6.19 -23.45 -22.24
C LYS A 244 -5.11 -23.07 -21.21
N LEU A 245 -5.48 -22.29 -20.20
CA LEU A 245 -4.62 -21.94 -19.05
C LEU A 245 -4.14 -23.20 -18.32
N GLU A 246 -5.04 -24.16 -18.03
CA GLU A 246 -4.67 -25.44 -17.40
C GLU A 246 -3.71 -26.28 -18.26
N ARG A 247 -3.84 -26.24 -19.59
CA ARG A 247 -3.00 -27.01 -20.53
C ARG A 247 -1.62 -26.39 -20.78
N GLU A 248 -1.50 -25.07 -20.82
CA GLU A 248 -0.25 -24.37 -21.15
C GLU A 248 0.73 -24.28 -19.96
N LEU A 249 0.25 -24.47 -18.71
CA LEU A 249 1.02 -24.19 -17.48
C LEU A 249 1.38 -25.42 -16.63
N SER A 250 1.32 -26.62 -17.20
CA SER A 250 1.10 -27.90 -16.46
C SER A 250 2.02 -28.21 -15.27
N GLN A 251 3.23 -27.64 -15.14
CA GLN A 251 4.13 -27.90 -14.00
C GLN A 251 3.95 -26.95 -12.81
N ASP A 252 3.60 -25.69 -13.06
CA ASP A 252 3.59 -24.66 -12.01
C ASP A 252 2.16 -24.35 -11.52
N TYR A 253 1.12 -24.57 -12.34
CA TYR A 253 -0.28 -24.71 -11.87
C TYR A 253 -0.38 -25.83 -10.83
N TYR A 254 0.37 -26.92 -11.02
CA TYR A 254 0.47 -28.03 -10.08
C TYR A 254 1.13 -27.61 -8.74
N LEU A 255 2.07 -26.64 -8.74
CA LEU A 255 2.68 -26.14 -7.51
C LEU A 255 1.72 -25.30 -6.67
N LEU A 256 0.94 -24.42 -7.31
CA LEU A 256 -0.04 -23.59 -6.60
C LEU A 256 -1.24 -24.41 -6.12
N THR A 257 -1.66 -25.42 -6.88
CA THR A 257 -2.82 -26.28 -6.55
C THR A 257 -2.46 -27.53 -5.74
N ARG A 258 -1.19 -27.66 -5.30
CA ARG A 258 -0.70 -28.80 -4.52
C ARG A 258 -1.45 -28.92 -3.19
N ASP A 259 -1.94 -30.11 -2.88
CA ASP A 259 -2.92 -30.30 -1.80
C ASP A 259 -2.37 -29.97 -0.40
N ASP A 260 -1.11 -30.33 -0.15
CA ASP A 260 -0.34 -30.03 1.06
C ASP A 260 -0.10 -28.52 1.23
N ARG A 261 0.25 -27.81 0.15
CA ARG A 261 0.35 -26.33 0.16
C ARG A 261 -1.01 -25.71 0.52
N LEU A 262 -2.09 -26.16 -0.13
CA LEU A 262 -3.43 -25.64 0.14
C LEU A 262 -3.88 -25.94 1.58
N GLU A 263 -3.41 -27.02 2.20
CA GLU A 263 -3.64 -27.34 3.61
C GLU A 263 -2.95 -26.32 4.54
N ASP A 264 -1.67 -26.04 4.30
CA ASP A 264 -0.91 -25.05 5.08
C ASP A 264 -1.53 -23.64 4.94
N VAL A 265 -1.88 -23.24 3.72
CA VAL A 265 -2.56 -21.97 3.44
C VAL A 265 -3.92 -21.92 4.14
N ALA A 266 -4.72 -22.98 4.09
CA ALA A 266 -6.02 -23.01 4.76
C ALA A 266 -5.90 -22.88 6.29
N LYS A 267 -4.93 -23.58 6.90
CA LYS A 267 -4.64 -23.48 8.34
C LYS A 267 -4.26 -22.04 8.73
N ASP A 268 -3.37 -21.44 7.95
CA ASP A 268 -2.91 -20.07 8.17
C ASP A 268 -4.04 -19.04 7.99
N ILE A 269 -4.89 -19.19 6.97
CA ILE A 269 -6.09 -18.34 6.77
C ILE A 269 -6.98 -18.39 8.01
N VAL A 270 -7.24 -19.56 8.59
CA VAL A 270 -8.08 -19.69 9.81
C VAL A 270 -7.44 -18.94 10.98
N GLN A 271 -6.16 -19.20 11.24
CA GLN A 271 -5.44 -18.57 12.36
C GLN A 271 -5.37 -17.04 12.20
N HIS A 272 -5.03 -16.55 11.02
CA HIS A 272 -5.02 -15.13 10.72
C HIS A 272 -6.42 -14.51 10.77
N PHE A 273 -7.44 -15.21 10.24
CA PHE A 273 -8.79 -14.69 10.17
C PHE A 273 -9.39 -14.44 11.55
N VAL A 274 -9.14 -15.34 12.50
CA VAL A 274 -9.72 -15.27 13.85
C VAL A 274 -8.98 -14.28 14.74
N ASN A 275 -7.67 -14.09 14.52
CA ASN A 275 -6.86 -13.25 15.39
C ASN A 275 -6.77 -11.79 14.92
N ARG A 276 -7.38 -11.41 13.79
CA ARG A 276 -7.18 -10.06 13.19
C ARG A 276 -7.87 -8.94 13.95
N GLY A 277 -7.38 -7.71 13.73
CA GLY A 277 -7.77 -6.57 14.54
C GLY A 277 -9.15 -6.10 14.30
N PHE A 278 -9.37 -5.72 13.06
CA PHE A 278 -10.69 -5.43 12.58
C PHE A 278 -11.31 -6.74 12.08
N LEU A 279 -12.25 -7.29 12.86
CA LEU A 279 -13.07 -8.46 12.50
C LEU A 279 -14.15 -8.10 11.47
N GLY A 280 -13.72 -7.46 10.37
CA GLY A 280 -14.53 -7.17 9.20
C GLY A 280 -14.73 -8.41 8.31
N LYS A 281 -15.19 -8.18 7.09
CA LYS A 281 -15.33 -9.25 6.10
C LYS A 281 -14.03 -9.48 5.34
N ALA A 282 -13.84 -10.67 4.80
CA ALA A 282 -12.66 -11.00 4.00
C ALA A 282 -12.99 -11.81 2.76
N MET A 283 -12.13 -11.70 1.75
CA MET A 283 -12.23 -12.45 0.50
C MET A 283 -10.98 -13.29 0.31
N VAL A 284 -11.14 -14.53 -0.11
CA VAL A 284 -10.07 -15.43 -0.57
C VAL A 284 -10.16 -15.51 -2.07
N VAL A 285 -9.13 -15.04 -2.77
CA VAL A 285 -9.05 -15.02 -4.24
C VAL A 285 -8.19 -16.18 -4.68
N SER A 286 -8.81 -17.21 -5.22
CA SER A 286 -8.14 -18.44 -5.67
C SER A 286 -7.90 -18.44 -7.18
N ILE A 287 -6.92 -19.22 -7.64
CA ILE A 287 -6.49 -19.24 -9.05
C ILE A 287 -7.58 -19.72 -10.02
N ASP A 288 -8.42 -20.66 -9.62
CA ASP A 288 -9.50 -21.25 -10.43
C ASP A 288 -10.74 -21.62 -9.57
N LYS A 289 -11.82 -22.05 -10.23
CA LYS A 289 -13.09 -22.39 -9.56
C LYS A 289 -12.99 -23.64 -8.66
N ALA A 290 -12.24 -24.66 -9.08
CA ALA A 290 -12.03 -25.88 -8.32
C ALA A 290 -11.17 -25.62 -7.07
N THR A 291 -10.13 -24.80 -7.19
CA THR A 291 -9.29 -24.37 -6.08
C THR A 291 -10.07 -23.51 -5.08
N ALA A 292 -10.99 -22.66 -5.54
CA ALA A 292 -11.88 -21.92 -4.64
C ALA A 292 -12.76 -22.84 -3.76
N VAL A 293 -13.31 -23.92 -4.34
CA VAL A 293 -14.07 -24.93 -3.59
C VAL A 293 -13.17 -25.76 -2.68
N ARG A 294 -12.00 -26.23 -3.17
CA ARG A 294 -11.01 -26.95 -2.34
C ARG A 294 -10.58 -26.13 -1.13
N MET A 295 -10.25 -24.86 -1.34
CA MET A 295 -9.81 -23.96 -0.28
C MET A 295 -10.94 -23.72 0.73
N TYR A 296 -12.20 -23.60 0.27
CA TYR A 296 -13.35 -23.54 1.17
C TYR A 296 -13.47 -24.81 2.04
N ASP A 297 -13.34 -26.00 1.45
CA ASP A 297 -13.45 -27.27 2.18
C ASP A 297 -12.31 -27.44 3.19
N LYS A 298 -11.08 -27.11 2.81
CA LYS A 298 -9.91 -27.15 3.70
C LYS A 298 -10.02 -26.12 4.83
N VAL A 299 -10.43 -24.90 4.54
CA VAL A 299 -10.67 -23.88 5.56
C VAL A 299 -11.77 -24.33 6.52
N LYS A 300 -12.87 -24.92 6.04
CA LYS A 300 -13.91 -25.52 6.89
C LYS A 300 -13.36 -26.57 7.84
N LYS A 301 -12.50 -27.46 7.35
CA LYS A 301 -11.83 -28.49 8.16
C LYS A 301 -10.96 -27.87 9.26
N HIS A 302 -10.05 -26.96 8.90
CA HIS A 302 -9.18 -26.29 9.88
C HIS A 302 -9.94 -25.35 10.82
N TRP A 303 -11.05 -24.78 10.38
CA TRP A 303 -11.93 -23.95 11.21
C TRP A 303 -12.50 -24.75 12.38
N SER A 304 -12.98 -25.97 12.12
CA SER A 304 -13.46 -26.87 13.16
C SER A 304 -12.34 -27.28 14.11
N ALA A 305 -11.19 -27.69 13.58
CA ALA A 305 -10.05 -28.10 14.40
C ALA A 305 -9.53 -26.97 15.31
N TYR A 306 -9.34 -25.76 14.75
CA TYR A 306 -8.89 -24.61 15.53
C TYR A 306 -9.92 -24.17 16.58
N MET A 307 -11.22 -24.30 16.28
CA MET A 307 -12.26 -24.03 17.27
C MET A 307 -12.27 -25.05 18.41
N GLU A 308 -11.98 -26.33 18.14
CA GLU A 308 -11.81 -27.35 19.18
C GLU A 308 -10.60 -27.04 20.07
N GLU A 309 -9.47 -26.64 19.49
CA GLU A 309 -8.27 -26.17 20.21
C GLU A 309 -8.60 -24.98 21.12
N LEU A 310 -9.27 -23.94 20.60
CA LEU A 310 -9.67 -22.77 21.38
C LEU A 310 -10.65 -23.13 22.50
N VAL A 311 -11.59 -24.07 22.27
CA VAL A 311 -12.51 -24.54 23.30
C VAL A 311 -11.77 -25.31 24.40
N ALA A 312 -10.78 -26.13 24.03
CA ALA A 312 -9.95 -26.83 25.00
C ALA A 312 -9.11 -25.84 25.82
N GLU A 313 -8.50 -24.84 25.17
CA GLU A 313 -7.75 -23.78 25.83
C GLU A 313 -8.64 -22.93 26.74
N ALA A 314 -9.87 -22.58 26.30
CA ALA A 314 -10.82 -21.81 27.09
C ALA A 314 -11.27 -22.53 28.36
N LYS A 315 -11.35 -23.87 28.34
CA LYS A 315 -11.67 -24.67 29.54
C LYS A 315 -10.54 -24.65 30.58
N GLN A 316 -9.31 -24.47 30.14
CA GLN A 316 -8.13 -24.43 31.01
C GLN A 316 -7.75 -23.00 31.43
N ALA A 317 -8.10 -22.00 30.60
CA ALA A 317 -7.89 -20.59 30.88
C ALA A 317 -8.84 -20.08 31.97
N LYS A 318 -8.40 -19.05 32.70
CA LYS A 318 -9.20 -18.34 33.70
C LYS A 318 -9.15 -16.83 33.44
N GLY A 319 -10.09 -16.10 34.02
CA GLY A 319 -10.09 -14.63 34.03
C GLY A 319 -10.21 -13.99 32.64
N ALA A 320 -9.38 -12.97 32.37
CA ALA A 320 -9.44 -12.19 31.13
C ALA A 320 -9.15 -13.04 29.87
N LYS A 321 -8.21 -14.00 29.96
CA LYS A 321 -7.84 -14.88 28.85
C LYS A 321 -8.99 -15.79 28.43
N GLN A 322 -9.72 -16.35 29.40
CA GLN A 322 -10.91 -17.16 29.13
C GLN A 322 -11.99 -16.35 28.38
N LYS A 323 -12.29 -15.12 28.84
CA LYS A 323 -13.28 -14.25 28.19
C LYS A 323 -12.86 -13.85 26.77
N GLU A 324 -11.57 -13.69 26.51
CA GLU A 324 -11.05 -13.43 25.16
C GLU A 324 -11.26 -14.64 24.24
N LEU A 325 -10.90 -15.85 24.71
CA LEU A 325 -11.08 -17.09 23.98
C LEU A 325 -12.57 -17.35 23.71
N GLU A 326 -13.45 -17.13 24.69
CA GLU A 326 -14.91 -17.24 24.53
C GLU A 326 -15.46 -16.29 23.45
N LYS A 327 -14.97 -15.04 23.41
CA LYS A 327 -15.33 -14.09 22.34
C LYS A 327 -14.87 -14.56 20.96
N LYS A 328 -13.64 -15.10 20.85
CA LYS A 328 -13.13 -15.70 19.60
C LYS A 328 -14.00 -16.89 19.17
N ILE A 329 -14.32 -17.79 20.09
CA ILE A 329 -15.19 -18.94 19.84
C ILE A 329 -16.59 -18.48 19.39
N GLN A 330 -17.19 -17.48 20.04
CA GLN A 330 -18.50 -16.94 19.66
C GLN A 330 -18.46 -16.32 18.27
N PHE A 331 -17.40 -15.55 17.96
CA PHE A 331 -17.19 -15.00 16.63
C PHE A 331 -17.05 -16.10 15.58
N MET A 332 -16.30 -17.17 15.88
CA MET A 332 -16.13 -18.30 14.98
C MET A 332 -17.45 -19.04 14.73
N LYS A 333 -18.23 -19.30 15.78
CA LYS A 333 -19.55 -19.94 15.68
C LYS A 333 -20.55 -19.10 14.90
N GLY A 334 -20.50 -17.79 15.05
CA GLY A 334 -21.40 -16.85 14.37
C GLY A 334 -20.93 -16.44 12.98
N THR A 335 -19.82 -16.98 12.48
CA THR A 335 -19.26 -16.63 11.17
C THR A 335 -19.68 -17.65 10.13
N ASP A 336 -20.25 -17.12 9.06
CA ASP A 336 -20.68 -17.87 7.90
C ASP A 336 -19.73 -17.60 6.73
N THR A 337 -19.54 -18.65 5.94
CA THR A 337 -18.55 -18.74 4.86
C THR A 337 -19.21 -19.31 3.61
N ALA A 338 -18.87 -18.81 2.42
CA ALA A 338 -19.44 -19.33 1.18
C ALA A 338 -18.48 -19.22 -0.01
N VAL A 339 -18.72 -20.04 -1.03
CA VAL A 339 -18.07 -19.94 -2.34
C VAL A 339 -18.99 -19.14 -3.27
N VAL A 340 -18.43 -18.16 -3.98
CA VAL A 340 -19.13 -17.37 -5.01
C VAL A 340 -18.29 -17.36 -6.29
N ILE A 341 -18.69 -18.21 -7.23
CA ILE A 341 -18.01 -18.39 -8.52
C ILE A 341 -19.06 -18.44 -9.65
N SER A 342 -18.68 -18.12 -10.89
CA SER A 342 -19.59 -18.14 -12.04
C SER A 342 -20.00 -19.57 -12.39
N GLN A 343 -21.20 -19.75 -12.95
CA GLN A 343 -21.72 -21.04 -13.42
C GLN A 343 -21.10 -21.42 -14.77
N ALA A 344 -20.81 -22.71 -14.95
CA ALA A 344 -20.21 -23.28 -16.16
C ALA A 344 -21.07 -24.44 -16.72
N GLN A 345 -20.93 -24.77 -18.01
CA GLN A 345 -21.65 -25.90 -18.61
C GLN A 345 -21.03 -27.22 -18.18
N ASN A 346 -21.84 -28.20 -17.77
CA ASN A 346 -21.37 -29.50 -17.28
C ASN A 346 -20.44 -29.43 -16.05
N GLU A 347 -20.47 -28.34 -15.28
CA GLU A 347 -19.60 -28.13 -14.12
C GLU A 347 -19.75 -29.22 -13.05
N VAL A 348 -20.91 -29.86 -12.92
CA VAL A 348 -21.15 -30.91 -11.92
C VAL A 348 -20.22 -32.10 -12.14
N ASP A 349 -20.17 -32.60 -13.37
CA ASP A 349 -19.33 -33.75 -13.73
C ASP A 349 -17.84 -33.40 -13.65
N GLU A 350 -17.46 -32.16 -13.99
CA GLU A 350 -16.07 -31.70 -13.91
C GLU A 350 -15.58 -31.61 -12.45
N PHE A 351 -16.42 -31.08 -11.55
CA PHE A 351 -16.11 -31.01 -10.13
C PHE A 351 -16.06 -32.41 -9.50
N HIS A 352 -17.00 -33.30 -9.85
CA HIS A 352 -16.98 -34.70 -9.40
C HIS A 352 -15.70 -35.43 -9.79
N LYS A 353 -15.23 -35.28 -11.04
CA LYS A 353 -13.94 -35.84 -11.49
C LYS A 353 -12.75 -35.32 -10.70
N LYS A 354 -12.82 -34.09 -10.18
CA LYS A 354 -11.80 -33.46 -9.33
C LYS A 354 -12.00 -33.76 -7.83
N GLY A 355 -13.00 -34.59 -7.46
CA GLY A 355 -13.33 -34.97 -6.08
C GLY A 355 -14.04 -33.88 -5.28
N LEU A 356 -14.81 -33.00 -5.92
CA LEU A 356 -15.45 -31.82 -5.33
C LEU A 356 -16.95 -31.79 -5.61
N GLU A 357 -17.70 -31.12 -4.72
CA GLU A 357 -19.17 -31.01 -4.83
C GLU A 357 -19.62 -29.56 -5.04
N ILE A 358 -20.06 -29.22 -6.25
CA ILE A 358 -20.48 -27.84 -6.60
C ILE A 358 -21.96 -27.53 -6.28
N LEU A 359 -22.82 -28.56 -6.28
CA LEU A 359 -24.27 -28.40 -6.14
C LEU A 359 -24.72 -27.68 -4.85
N PRO A 360 -24.13 -27.96 -3.66
CA PRO A 360 -24.49 -27.24 -2.43
C PRO A 360 -24.22 -25.74 -2.53
N HIS A 361 -23.10 -25.34 -3.14
CA HIS A 361 -22.73 -23.95 -3.35
C HIS A 361 -23.68 -23.26 -4.33
N ARG A 362 -24.05 -23.94 -5.44
CA ARG A 362 -25.00 -23.41 -6.43
C ARG A 362 -26.37 -23.16 -5.84
N LYS A 363 -26.90 -24.13 -5.09
CA LYS A 363 -28.19 -23.97 -4.40
C LYS A 363 -28.20 -22.74 -3.50
N ARG A 364 -27.07 -22.48 -2.83
CA ARG A 364 -26.90 -21.33 -1.97
C ARG A 364 -26.84 -20.01 -2.75
N ILE A 365 -26.03 -19.94 -3.80
CA ILE A 365 -25.89 -18.75 -4.67
C ILE A 365 -27.23 -18.38 -5.31
N VAL A 366 -28.04 -19.36 -5.73
CA VAL A 366 -29.34 -19.12 -6.38
C VAL A 366 -30.41 -18.71 -5.35
N LYS A 367 -30.41 -19.33 -4.18
CA LYS A 367 -31.45 -19.10 -3.16
C LYS A 367 -31.22 -17.83 -2.35
N GLU A 368 -29.96 -17.44 -2.16
CA GLU A 368 -29.58 -16.35 -1.27
C GLU A 368 -29.05 -15.16 -2.06
N ASP A 369 -29.42 -13.94 -1.65
CA ASP A 369 -28.83 -12.71 -2.17
C ASP A 369 -27.43 -12.50 -1.57
N MET A 370 -26.46 -13.25 -2.09
CA MET A 370 -25.09 -13.29 -1.57
C MET A 370 -24.39 -11.93 -1.64
N ASP A 371 -24.66 -11.14 -2.68
CA ASP A 371 -24.13 -9.78 -2.84
C ASP A 371 -24.60 -8.87 -1.71
N ARG A 372 -25.91 -8.83 -1.47
CA ARG A 372 -26.49 -8.02 -0.39
C ARG A 372 -26.04 -8.49 0.99
N LYS A 373 -26.04 -9.80 1.23
CA LYS A 373 -25.58 -10.37 2.51
C LYS A 373 -24.14 -9.99 2.78
N PHE A 374 -23.24 -10.15 1.80
CA PHE A 374 -21.84 -9.80 2.01
C PHE A 374 -21.66 -8.28 2.16
N LYS A 375 -22.43 -7.44 1.46
CA LYS A 375 -22.36 -5.98 1.66
C LYS A 375 -22.89 -5.50 3.02
N ASP A 376 -23.84 -6.22 3.63
CA ASP A 376 -24.37 -5.88 4.95
C ASP A 376 -23.35 -6.17 6.06
N PRO A 377 -22.82 -5.15 6.77
CA PRO A 377 -21.82 -5.37 7.82
C PRO A 377 -22.32 -6.18 9.02
N LYS A 378 -23.63 -6.28 9.23
CA LYS A 378 -24.23 -7.02 10.35
C LYS A 378 -24.47 -8.50 10.04
N ASP A 379 -24.52 -8.85 8.75
CA ASP A 379 -24.76 -10.21 8.31
C ASP A 379 -23.59 -11.14 8.72
N PRO A 380 -23.87 -12.37 9.18
CA PRO A 380 -22.85 -13.33 9.60
C PRO A 380 -21.95 -13.82 8.46
N PHE A 381 -22.31 -13.60 7.19
CA PHE A 381 -21.47 -13.96 6.04
C PHE A 381 -20.24 -13.05 5.98
N ARG A 382 -19.09 -13.56 6.47
CA ARG A 382 -17.86 -12.78 6.70
C ARG A 382 -16.64 -13.26 5.92
N LEU A 383 -16.63 -14.48 5.38
CA LEU A 383 -15.53 -14.99 4.56
C LEU A 383 -16.06 -15.58 3.25
N VAL A 384 -15.62 -15.05 2.12
CA VAL A 384 -16.04 -15.55 0.80
C VAL A 384 -14.84 -16.07 0.01
N PHE A 385 -15.03 -17.17 -0.71
CA PHE A 385 -14.06 -17.73 -1.64
C PHE A 385 -14.51 -17.41 -3.06
N VAL A 386 -13.66 -16.72 -3.79
CA VAL A 386 -13.94 -16.23 -5.15
C VAL A 386 -12.78 -16.56 -6.08
N CYS A 387 -13.05 -16.50 -7.38
CA CYS A 387 -12.02 -16.54 -8.41
C CYS A 387 -12.08 -15.25 -9.23
N TYR A 388 -13.03 -15.15 -10.18
CA TYR A 388 -13.23 -13.94 -11.00
C TYR A 388 -14.41 -13.07 -10.56
N MET A 389 -15.34 -13.61 -9.79
CA MET A 389 -16.44 -12.82 -9.24
C MET A 389 -15.93 -11.89 -8.14
N TRP A 390 -16.49 -10.69 -8.07
CA TRP A 390 -16.28 -9.70 -6.99
C TRP A 390 -14.86 -9.12 -6.86
N ILE A 391 -13.89 -9.51 -7.68
CA ILE A 391 -12.57 -8.85 -7.76
C ILE A 391 -12.70 -7.44 -8.37
N THR A 392 -13.74 -7.22 -9.18
CA THR A 392 -14.05 -5.98 -9.89
C THR A 392 -15.53 -5.61 -9.69
N GLY A 393 -15.88 -4.32 -9.74
CA GLY A 393 -17.25 -3.81 -9.55
C GLY A 393 -17.81 -3.87 -8.12
N PHE A 394 -17.45 -4.88 -7.32
CA PHE A 394 -18.05 -5.14 -6.01
C PHE A 394 -17.57 -4.19 -4.90
N ASP A 395 -18.48 -3.57 -4.16
CA ASP A 395 -18.13 -2.62 -3.08
C ASP A 395 -18.72 -3.03 -1.73
N ALA A 396 -17.87 -3.46 -0.80
CA ALA A 396 -18.23 -3.81 0.56
C ALA A 396 -17.29 -3.08 1.55
N PRO A 397 -17.69 -1.91 2.09
CA PRO A 397 -16.81 -1.12 2.95
C PRO A 397 -16.27 -1.86 4.19
N SER A 398 -17.06 -2.80 4.71
CA SER A 398 -16.69 -3.67 5.84
C SER A 398 -15.65 -4.74 5.50
N CYS A 399 -15.33 -4.94 4.21
CA CYS A 399 -14.23 -5.80 3.79
C CYS A 399 -12.90 -5.20 4.25
N SER A 400 -12.17 -5.93 5.08
CA SER A 400 -10.90 -5.49 5.66
C SER A 400 -9.70 -6.29 5.19
N THR A 401 -9.91 -7.48 4.63
CA THR A 401 -8.80 -8.40 4.33
C THR A 401 -9.03 -9.09 2.99
N ILE A 402 -8.02 -9.10 2.14
CA ILE A 402 -7.96 -9.89 0.91
C ILE A 402 -6.83 -10.90 1.04
N TYR A 403 -7.15 -12.18 0.96
CA TYR A 403 -6.19 -13.27 0.83
C TYR A 403 -5.99 -13.57 -0.65
N LEU A 404 -4.78 -13.37 -1.16
CA LEU A 404 -4.43 -13.59 -2.56
C LEU A 404 -3.71 -14.93 -2.71
N ASP A 405 -4.36 -15.88 -3.35
CA ASP A 405 -3.82 -17.18 -3.75
C ASP A 405 -3.91 -17.36 -5.27
N LYS A 406 -3.68 -16.26 -5.99
CA LYS A 406 -3.72 -16.15 -7.45
C LYS A 406 -2.66 -15.14 -7.91
N PRO A 407 -1.79 -15.51 -8.85
CA PRO A 407 -0.91 -14.54 -9.50
C PRO A 407 -1.75 -13.45 -10.20
N MET A 408 -1.52 -12.18 -9.86
CA MET A 408 -2.19 -11.02 -10.48
C MET A 408 -1.20 -9.88 -10.78
N ARG A 409 -1.51 -9.07 -11.80
CA ARG A 409 -0.71 -7.90 -12.23
C ARG A 409 -1.57 -6.66 -12.44
N ASN A 410 -0.89 -5.52 -12.58
CA ASN A 410 -1.40 -4.29 -13.16
C ASN A 410 -2.77 -3.85 -12.58
N HIS A 411 -3.74 -3.54 -13.46
CA HIS A 411 -5.04 -3.03 -13.10
C HIS A 411 -5.89 -4.04 -12.33
N THR A 412 -5.83 -5.32 -12.68
CA THR A 412 -6.58 -6.39 -11.99
C THR A 412 -6.14 -6.54 -10.54
N LEU A 413 -4.83 -6.51 -10.29
CA LEU A 413 -4.28 -6.52 -8.93
C LEU A 413 -4.75 -5.29 -8.14
N MET A 414 -4.64 -4.08 -8.71
CA MET A 414 -5.04 -2.85 -8.04
C MET A 414 -6.55 -2.79 -7.75
N GLN A 415 -7.39 -3.24 -8.68
CA GLN A 415 -8.84 -3.33 -8.50
C GLN A 415 -9.24 -4.32 -7.40
N THR A 416 -8.48 -5.40 -7.25
CA THR A 416 -8.70 -6.43 -6.23
C THR A 416 -8.31 -5.92 -4.84
N ILE A 417 -7.11 -5.35 -4.69
CA ILE A 417 -6.64 -4.89 -3.37
C ILE A 417 -7.39 -3.64 -2.87
N ALA A 418 -7.87 -2.77 -3.78
CA ALA A 418 -8.61 -1.57 -3.43
C ALA A 418 -9.93 -1.85 -2.67
N ARG A 419 -10.41 -3.11 -2.67
CA ARG A 419 -11.61 -3.55 -1.94
C ARG A 419 -11.45 -3.48 -0.43
N ALA A 420 -10.26 -3.78 0.09
CA ALA A 420 -9.97 -3.65 1.51
C ALA A 420 -9.85 -2.17 1.94
N ASN A 421 -9.72 -1.25 1.00
CA ASN A 421 -9.28 0.12 1.26
C ASN A 421 -10.38 1.16 1.56
N ARG A 422 -11.64 0.73 1.61
CA ARG A 422 -12.76 1.65 1.84
C ARG A 422 -12.88 2.07 3.30
N VAL A 423 -13.22 3.32 3.59
CA VAL A 423 -13.43 3.78 4.98
C VAL A 423 -14.69 3.11 5.56
N PHE A 424 -14.58 2.52 6.75
CA PHE A 424 -15.72 1.89 7.43
C PHE A 424 -15.53 1.82 8.96
N GLY A 425 -16.44 2.43 9.72
CA GLY A 425 -16.45 2.35 11.19
C GLY A 425 -15.09 2.67 11.81
N GLN A 426 -14.57 1.74 12.63
CA GLN A 426 -13.25 1.85 13.27
C GLN A 426 -12.13 1.14 12.49
N LYS A 427 -12.38 0.76 11.22
CA LYS A 427 -11.36 0.14 10.38
C LYS A 427 -10.25 1.15 10.11
N ALA A 428 -9.05 0.85 10.61
CA ALA A 428 -7.88 1.71 10.47
C ALA A 428 -7.17 1.52 9.11
N ASN A 429 -7.27 0.32 8.53
CA ASN A 429 -6.55 -0.09 7.33
C ASN A 429 -7.20 -1.30 6.64
N GLY A 430 -6.79 -1.56 5.40
CA GLY A 430 -7.01 -2.82 4.70
C GLY A 430 -5.76 -3.71 4.75
N LEU A 431 -5.95 -5.03 4.81
CA LEU A 431 -4.89 -6.05 4.85
C LEU A 431 -4.89 -6.86 3.55
N ILE A 432 -3.73 -7.02 2.93
CA ILE A 432 -3.48 -7.87 1.78
C ILE A 432 -2.51 -8.96 2.21
N VAL A 433 -2.99 -10.20 2.28
CA VAL A 433 -2.20 -11.38 2.67
C VAL A 433 -1.92 -12.19 1.40
N ASP A 434 -0.66 -12.35 1.06
CA ASP A 434 -0.26 -12.89 -0.23
C ASP A 434 0.40 -14.27 -0.11
N TYR A 435 -0.23 -15.27 -0.71
CA TYR A 435 0.30 -16.63 -0.87
C TYR A 435 0.76 -16.92 -2.30
N GLY A 436 0.44 -16.05 -3.25
CA GLY A 436 0.69 -16.20 -4.69
C GLY A 436 1.95 -15.49 -5.21
N ASP A 437 2.77 -14.91 -4.32
CA ASP A 437 4.00 -14.15 -4.62
C ASP A 437 3.78 -12.99 -5.62
N VAL A 438 2.73 -12.19 -5.39
CA VAL A 438 2.45 -11.00 -6.21
C VAL A 438 3.25 -9.77 -5.78
N PHE A 439 4.17 -9.88 -4.81
CA PHE A 439 4.89 -8.74 -4.23
C PHE A 439 5.57 -7.85 -5.28
N LYS A 440 6.30 -8.48 -6.21
CA LYS A 440 7.03 -7.75 -7.27
C LYS A 440 6.08 -6.95 -8.15
N ASP A 441 4.93 -7.53 -8.46
CA ASP A 441 3.91 -6.92 -9.31
C ASP A 441 3.09 -5.87 -8.57
N LEU A 442 2.88 -6.07 -7.27
CA LEU A 442 2.29 -5.08 -6.39
C LEU A 442 3.17 -3.83 -6.27
N ARG A 443 4.49 -4.00 -6.09
CA ARG A 443 5.44 -2.87 -6.08
C ARG A 443 5.43 -2.11 -7.40
N LYS A 444 5.46 -2.82 -8.53
CA LYS A 444 5.37 -2.21 -9.86
C LYS A 444 4.06 -1.44 -10.05
N ALA A 445 2.93 -2.05 -9.71
CA ALA A 445 1.64 -1.40 -9.79
C ALA A 445 1.59 -0.16 -8.90
N LEU A 446 1.97 -0.26 -7.63
CA LEU A 446 1.94 0.90 -6.72
C LEU A 446 2.89 2.02 -7.12
N ALA A 447 4.03 1.72 -7.71
CA ALA A 447 4.94 2.74 -8.24
C ALA A 447 4.28 3.57 -9.38
N ILE A 448 3.43 2.93 -10.19
CA ILE A 448 2.65 3.63 -11.23
C ILE A 448 1.51 4.44 -10.57
N TYR A 449 0.85 3.91 -9.54
CA TYR A 449 -0.37 4.49 -8.95
C TYR A 449 -0.14 5.50 -7.82
N GLY A 450 1.03 5.49 -7.19
CA GLY A 450 1.44 6.36 -6.09
C GLY A 450 2.20 7.62 -6.54
N SER A 451 2.53 7.74 -7.82
CA SER A 451 3.22 8.91 -8.37
C SER A 451 2.28 10.11 -8.56
N ASP A 452 2.76 11.32 -8.21
CA ASP A 452 2.01 12.59 -8.32
C ASP A 452 1.70 12.99 -9.77
N PHE A 453 2.38 12.37 -10.74
CA PHE A 453 2.16 12.56 -12.17
C PHE A 453 2.16 11.18 -12.82
N GLY A 454 1.10 10.86 -13.57
CA GLY A 454 0.96 9.57 -14.25
C GLY A 454 2.25 9.16 -14.97
N GLY A 455 2.96 8.19 -14.38
CA GLY A 455 4.20 7.63 -14.93
C GLY A 455 5.48 8.34 -14.50
N GLY A 456 5.80 8.40 -13.20
CA GLY A 456 7.14 8.75 -12.73
C GLY A 456 7.42 8.31 -11.29
N ILE A 457 8.26 7.28 -11.13
CA ILE A 457 8.66 6.71 -9.83
C ILE A 457 9.59 7.69 -9.09
N LYS A 458 9.27 8.02 -7.83
CA LYS A 458 10.28 8.37 -6.80
C LYS A 458 10.45 7.16 -5.88
N GLU A 459 11.69 6.80 -5.58
CA GLU A 459 11.99 5.76 -4.58
C GLU A 459 11.42 6.17 -3.21
N GLY A 460 10.63 5.30 -2.59
CA GLY A 460 10.01 5.51 -1.28
C GLY A 460 8.52 5.87 -1.29
N ASP A 461 7.93 6.20 -2.45
CA ASP A 461 6.49 6.51 -2.54
C ASP A 461 5.66 5.23 -2.74
N THR A 462 5.54 4.44 -1.66
CA THR A 462 4.61 3.31 -1.62
C THR A 462 3.47 3.58 -0.65
N PRO A 463 2.22 3.67 -1.11
CA PRO A 463 1.04 3.81 -0.26
C PRO A 463 0.78 2.64 0.71
N ILE A 464 1.55 1.56 0.57
CA ILE A 464 1.57 0.43 1.49
C ILE A 464 2.49 0.77 2.64
N LYS A 465 1.96 0.70 3.85
CA LYS A 465 2.73 0.85 5.07
C LYS A 465 3.20 -0.52 5.55
N ASP A 466 4.42 -0.57 6.06
CA ASP A 466 4.94 -1.76 6.71
C ASP A 466 4.27 -1.93 8.09
N LYS A 467 3.99 -3.18 8.45
CA LYS A 467 3.42 -3.57 9.74
C LYS A 467 4.39 -3.25 10.90
N GLU A 468 5.69 -3.30 10.64
CA GLU A 468 6.75 -2.86 11.59
C GLU A 468 6.61 -1.37 11.95
N ALA A 469 6.37 -0.52 10.96
CA ALA A 469 6.21 0.93 11.16
C ALA A 469 4.95 1.27 11.99
N GLN A 470 3.90 0.44 11.93
CA GLN A 470 2.72 0.62 12.78
C GLN A 470 2.96 0.23 14.22
N ILE A 471 3.71 -0.86 14.46
CA ILE A 471 4.10 -1.27 15.81
C ILE A 471 4.88 -0.13 16.48
N GLU A 472 5.75 0.55 15.74
CA GLU A 472 6.49 1.69 16.25
C GLU A 472 5.62 2.93 16.47
N GLN A 473 4.63 3.18 15.61
CA GLN A 473 3.62 4.22 15.85
C GLN A 473 2.75 3.91 17.06
N LEU A 474 2.38 2.65 17.31
CA LEU A 474 1.64 2.25 18.50
C LEU A 474 2.49 2.41 19.76
N LYS A 475 3.78 2.02 19.72
CA LYS A 475 4.72 2.26 20.82
C LYS A 475 4.84 3.75 21.13
N GLN A 476 4.96 4.59 20.09
CA GLN A 476 4.98 6.05 20.24
C GLN A 476 3.68 6.58 20.84
N ALA A 477 2.51 6.15 20.36
CA ALA A 477 1.23 6.58 20.92
C ALA A 477 1.03 6.13 22.38
N ILE A 478 1.51 4.93 22.74
CA ILE A 478 1.56 4.45 24.13
C ILE A 478 2.53 5.32 24.95
N ALA A 479 3.70 5.66 24.42
CA ALA A 479 4.66 6.53 25.09
C ALA A 479 4.12 7.96 25.28
N GLU A 480 3.43 8.52 24.28
CA GLU A 480 2.78 9.83 24.37
C GLU A 480 1.65 9.84 25.39
N ALA A 481 0.80 8.81 25.41
CA ALA A 481 -0.25 8.67 26.40
C ALA A 481 0.34 8.48 27.82
N THR A 482 1.45 7.73 27.93
CA THR A 482 2.20 7.55 29.18
C THR A 482 2.80 8.87 29.66
N ALA A 483 3.47 9.61 28.78
CA ALA A 483 4.08 10.90 29.10
C ALA A 483 3.05 11.93 29.53
N PHE A 484 1.90 12.00 28.83
CA PHE A 484 0.79 12.87 29.20
C PHE A 484 0.27 12.59 30.62
N CYS A 485 0.19 11.32 31.00
CA CYS A 485 -0.18 10.90 32.34
C CYS A 485 0.87 11.35 33.36
N VAL A 486 2.15 11.05 33.10
CA VAL A 486 3.27 11.38 34.01
C VAL A 486 3.37 12.89 34.26
N GLU A 487 3.21 13.72 33.22
CA GLU A 487 3.16 15.19 33.34
C GLU A 487 2.09 15.70 34.31
N ARG A 488 1.04 14.91 34.55
CA ARG A 488 -0.08 15.25 35.44
C ARG A 488 -0.02 14.55 36.79
N GLY A 489 1.12 13.94 37.11
CA GLY A 489 1.28 13.17 38.35
C GLY A 489 0.54 11.83 38.33
N ILE A 490 0.10 11.38 37.16
CA ILE A 490 -0.51 10.07 36.95
C ILE A 490 0.61 9.12 36.59
N ASP A 491 0.83 8.07 37.35
CA ASP A 491 1.83 7.06 37.05
C ASP A 491 1.17 5.81 36.44
N PRO A 492 1.28 5.61 35.11
CA PRO A 492 0.66 4.47 34.43
C PRO A 492 1.19 3.11 34.89
N ALA A 493 2.47 3.03 35.26
CA ALA A 493 3.09 1.80 35.73
C ALA A 493 2.57 1.45 37.12
N LYS A 494 2.47 2.47 38.00
CA LYS A 494 1.88 2.33 39.33
C LYS A 494 0.40 1.93 39.28
N ILE A 495 -0.37 2.44 38.31
CA ILE A 495 -1.76 2.01 38.11
C ILE A 495 -1.84 0.59 37.53
N GLN A 496 -0.91 0.21 36.64
CA GLN A 496 -0.88 -1.14 36.06
C GLN A 496 -0.51 -2.22 37.07
N SER A 497 0.42 -1.92 37.99
CA SER A 497 0.91 -2.84 39.03
C SER A 497 0.08 -2.86 40.31
N ALA A 498 -0.84 -1.90 40.49
CA ALA A 498 -1.75 -1.88 41.63
C ALA A 498 -2.97 -2.78 41.36
N GLU A 499 -3.45 -3.47 42.39
CA GLU A 499 -4.70 -4.23 42.35
C GLU A 499 -5.70 -3.74 43.42
N GLY A 500 -6.93 -4.27 43.37
CA GLY A 500 -7.99 -3.95 44.34
C GLY A 500 -8.28 -2.46 44.54
N PHE A 501 -8.47 -2.04 45.79
CA PHE A 501 -8.86 -0.66 46.14
C PHE A 501 -7.76 0.39 45.87
N GLU A 502 -6.49 -0.01 45.86
CA GLU A 502 -5.38 0.90 45.52
C GLU A 502 -5.42 1.28 44.04
N ARG A 503 -5.68 0.31 43.17
CA ARG A 503 -5.87 0.54 41.72
C ARG A 503 -7.04 1.47 41.44
N VAL A 504 -8.17 1.27 42.11
CA VAL A 504 -9.37 2.12 41.94
C VAL A 504 -9.08 3.56 42.37
N LYS A 505 -8.40 3.75 43.51
CA LYS A 505 -7.99 5.07 43.99
C LYS A 505 -7.02 5.75 43.03
N LEU A 506 -6.00 5.05 42.54
CA LEU A 506 -5.05 5.59 41.57
C LEU A 506 -5.72 5.93 40.22
N LEU A 507 -6.75 5.19 39.83
CA LEU A 507 -7.57 5.51 38.65
C LEU A 507 -8.45 6.74 38.87
N ASP A 508 -9.00 6.93 40.07
CA ASP A 508 -9.80 8.12 40.39
C ASP A 508 -8.92 9.37 40.53
N ASP A 509 -7.76 9.25 41.19
CA ASP A 509 -6.72 10.28 41.24
C ASP A 509 -6.21 10.63 39.83
N ALA A 510 -6.09 9.63 38.95
CA ALA A 510 -5.76 9.85 37.55
C ALA A 510 -6.84 10.63 36.80
N VAL A 511 -8.10 10.28 37.00
CA VAL A 511 -9.23 10.95 36.35
C VAL A 511 -9.36 12.39 36.84
N GLU A 512 -9.21 12.64 38.14
CA GLU A 512 -9.18 13.98 38.73
C GLU A 512 -8.04 14.84 38.15
N ALA A 513 -6.84 14.25 38.03
CA ALA A 513 -5.67 14.91 37.44
C ALA A 513 -5.86 15.24 35.94
N VAL A 514 -6.62 14.43 35.18
CA VAL A 514 -6.99 14.76 33.80
C VAL A 514 -8.12 15.79 33.72
N LEU A 515 -9.01 15.84 34.70
CA LEU A 515 -10.17 16.74 34.73
C LEU A 515 -9.89 18.13 35.31
N ALA A 516 -8.67 18.39 35.78
CA ALA A 516 -8.24 19.68 36.32
C ALA A 516 -8.50 20.88 35.37
N SER A 517 -8.59 20.67 34.04
CA SER A 517 -9.08 21.67 33.08
C SER A 517 -9.54 21.04 31.74
N ASP A 518 -10.28 21.82 30.93
CA ASP A 518 -10.90 21.35 29.68
C ASP A 518 -9.90 20.96 28.56
N GLU A 519 -8.72 21.57 28.54
CA GLU A 519 -7.68 21.30 27.53
C GLU A 519 -6.99 19.93 27.74
N PRO A 520 -6.50 19.59 28.95
CA PRO A 520 -6.10 18.23 29.33
C PRO A 520 -7.13 17.15 28.99
N LYS A 521 -8.40 17.37 29.34
CA LYS A 521 -9.49 16.44 29.04
C LYS A 521 -9.57 16.13 27.54
N ARG A 522 -9.58 17.15 26.68
CA ARG A 522 -9.62 16.97 25.21
C ARG A 522 -8.38 16.26 24.68
N ARG A 523 -7.19 16.62 25.19
CA ARG A 523 -5.92 16.03 24.76
C ARG A 523 -5.78 14.57 25.17
N TYR A 524 -6.21 14.21 26.38
CA TYR A 524 -6.22 12.81 26.84
C TYR A 524 -7.15 11.93 26.01
N LEU A 525 -8.37 12.41 25.74
CA LEU A 525 -9.34 11.69 24.91
C LEU A 525 -8.81 11.49 23.47
N ALA A 526 -8.13 12.48 22.90
CA ALA A 526 -7.50 12.36 21.59
C ALA A 526 -6.38 11.31 21.56
N LEU A 527 -5.51 11.29 22.57
CA LEU A 527 -4.43 10.29 22.72
C LEU A 527 -4.98 8.87 22.87
N ALA A 528 -5.99 8.68 23.74
CA ALA A 528 -6.61 7.38 23.96
C ALA A 528 -7.34 6.84 22.71
N ILE A 529 -8.01 7.72 21.95
CA ILE A 529 -8.66 7.36 20.67
C ILE A 529 -7.61 7.00 19.60
N GLY A 530 -6.54 7.79 19.49
CA GLY A 530 -5.43 7.57 18.55
C GLY A 530 -4.71 6.24 18.79
N LEU A 531 -4.35 5.99 20.06
CA LEU A 531 -3.73 4.75 20.52
C LEU A 531 -4.61 3.53 20.21
N ASN A 532 -5.91 3.61 20.53
CA ASN A 532 -6.84 2.50 20.26
C ASN A 532 -7.03 2.24 18.76
N LYS A 533 -6.93 3.27 17.91
CA LYS A 533 -6.97 3.15 16.45
C LYS A 533 -5.71 2.45 15.91
N LEU A 534 -4.53 2.82 16.40
CA LEU A 534 -3.24 2.21 16.02
C LEU A 534 -3.16 0.74 16.44
N TYR A 535 -3.62 0.42 17.66
CA TYR A 535 -3.67 -0.94 18.18
C TYR A 535 -4.52 -1.87 17.30
N LYS A 536 -5.70 -1.40 16.87
CA LYS A 536 -6.57 -2.14 15.96
C LYS A 536 -5.99 -2.32 14.56
N ALA A 537 -5.01 -1.51 14.19
CA ALA A 537 -4.40 -1.52 12.88
C ALA A 537 -3.30 -2.60 12.72
N ILE A 538 -2.71 -3.04 13.84
CA ILE A 538 -1.61 -4.02 13.89
C ILE A 538 -2.12 -5.48 13.94
N LEU A 539 -3.25 -5.70 14.59
CA LEU A 539 -3.83 -7.05 14.71
C LEU A 539 -4.22 -7.59 13.30
N PRO A 540 -3.89 -8.85 12.94
CA PRO A 540 -3.71 -10.04 13.80
C PRO A 540 -2.34 -10.29 14.41
N ASP A 541 -1.37 -9.38 14.27
CA ASP A 541 -0.02 -9.65 14.75
C ASP A 541 -0.01 -10.15 16.21
N VAL A 542 0.64 -11.30 16.45
CA VAL A 542 0.79 -11.85 17.80
C VAL A 542 1.54 -10.88 18.73
N ARG A 543 2.42 -10.02 18.18
CA ARG A 543 3.10 -8.93 18.91
C ARG A 543 2.12 -7.84 19.39
N ALA A 544 0.91 -7.78 18.84
CA ALA A 544 -0.13 -6.88 19.34
C ALA A 544 -0.54 -7.22 20.78
N ASN A 545 -0.42 -8.48 21.19
CA ASN A 545 -0.80 -8.93 22.53
C ASN A 545 -0.01 -8.22 23.63
N ASP A 546 1.27 -7.87 23.37
CA ASP A 546 2.17 -7.16 24.31
C ASP A 546 1.69 -5.73 24.61
N PHE A 547 0.90 -5.15 23.71
CA PHE A 547 0.38 -3.80 23.85
C PHE A 547 -1.03 -3.76 24.43
N SER A 548 -1.71 -4.91 24.53
CA SER A 548 -3.09 -5.01 25.06
C SER A 548 -3.20 -4.48 26.51
N PRO A 549 -2.31 -4.86 27.45
CA PRO A 549 -2.35 -4.36 28.83
C PRO A 549 -2.07 -2.86 28.93
N LYS A 550 -1.13 -2.35 28.11
CA LYS A 550 -0.78 -0.91 28.05
C LYS A 550 -1.93 -0.09 27.49
N ARG A 551 -2.57 -0.57 26.43
CA ARG A 551 -3.76 0.06 25.83
C ARG A 551 -4.96 0.06 26.76
N ALA A 552 -5.18 -1.00 27.53
CA ALA A 552 -6.34 -1.13 28.42
C ALA A 552 -6.41 0.00 29.45
N LEU A 553 -5.29 0.34 30.09
CA LEU A 553 -5.19 1.44 31.06
C LEU A 553 -5.70 2.77 30.49
N PHE A 554 -5.18 3.18 29.33
CA PHE A 554 -5.50 4.48 28.75
C PHE A 554 -6.97 4.59 28.35
N VAL A 555 -7.52 3.47 27.87
CA VAL A 555 -8.94 3.37 27.50
C VAL A 555 -9.84 3.41 28.73
N VAL A 556 -9.47 2.76 29.83
CA VAL A 556 -10.25 2.76 31.08
C VAL A 556 -10.36 4.16 31.69
N ILE A 557 -9.26 4.92 31.75
CA ILE A 557 -9.29 6.32 32.23
C ILE A 557 -10.14 7.19 31.29
N ALA A 558 -10.07 6.98 29.97
CA ALA A 558 -10.87 7.72 29.00
C ALA A 558 -12.37 7.41 29.14
N GLU A 559 -12.73 6.15 29.40
CA GLU A 559 -14.09 5.70 29.69
C GLU A 559 -14.60 6.33 31.00
N LYS A 560 -13.78 6.38 32.07
CA LYS A 560 -14.12 7.06 33.34
C LYS A 560 -14.35 8.57 33.16
N ILE A 561 -13.54 9.25 32.34
CA ILE A 561 -13.74 10.68 32.02
C ILE A 561 -15.05 10.91 31.25
N LEU A 562 -15.37 10.00 30.34
CA LEU A 562 -16.60 10.05 29.53
C LEU A 562 -17.85 9.70 30.36
N SER A 563 -17.72 8.88 31.41
CA SER A 563 -18.81 8.52 32.33
C SER A 563 -19.14 9.61 33.35
N LEU A 564 -18.20 10.52 33.66
CA LEU A 564 -18.43 11.72 34.49
C LEU A 564 -19.17 12.84 33.75
N THR A 565 -19.36 12.70 32.44
CA THR A 565 -20.28 13.52 31.64
C THR A 565 -21.60 12.74 31.57
N PRO A 566 -22.78 13.33 31.84
CA PRO A 566 -23.99 12.53 32.00
C PRO A 566 -24.28 11.74 30.73
N LYS A 567 -24.08 10.42 30.80
CA LYS A 567 -24.55 9.41 29.87
C LYS A 567 -24.90 8.17 30.68
N PRO A 568 -25.93 7.41 30.28
CA PRO A 568 -26.52 6.36 31.12
C PRO A 568 -25.51 5.27 31.49
N ASP A 569 -25.59 4.84 32.75
CA ASP A 569 -24.73 3.95 33.55
C ASP A 569 -24.89 2.44 33.28
N ILE A 570 -23.81 1.64 33.48
CA ILE A 570 -23.84 0.18 33.78
C ILE A 570 -22.54 -0.36 34.48
N SER A 571 -21.91 0.33 35.45
CA SER A 571 -20.52 -0.02 35.92
C SER A 571 -20.37 -0.79 37.26
N GLU A 572 -21.43 -1.06 38.03
CA GLU A 572 -21.33 -1.75 39.35
C GLU A 572 -20.74 -3.18 39.32
N VAL A 573 -20.61 -3.80 38.14
CA VAL A 573 -20.31 -5.25 38.01
C VAL A 573 -18.80 -5.56 37.93
N ILE A 574 -17.95 -4.61 37.56
CA ILE A 574 -16.55 -4.88 37.20
C ILE A 574 -15.62 -4.85 38.43
N GLY A 575 -15.97 -4.08 39.46
CA GLY A 575 -15.17 -3.92 40.67
C GLY A 575 -15.07 -5.16 41.56
N ALA A 576 -15.90 -6.18 41.36
CA ALA A 576 -15.90 -7.39 42.21
C ALA A 576 -14.81 -8.42 41.86
N ILE A 577 -14.13 -8.30 40.71
CA ILE A 577 -13.26 -9.37 40.18
C ILE A 577 -11.77 -9.09 40.38
N GLU A 578 -11.36 -7.83 40.46
CA GLU A 578 -9.95 -7.43 40.56
C GLU A 578 -9.37 -7.50 41.99
N SER A 579 -10.19 -7.75 43.01
CA SER A 579 -9.73 -7.83 44.42
C SER A 579 -9.30 -9.23 44.88
N LEU A 580 -9.26 -10.24 44.01
CA LEU A 580 -9.15 -11.64 44.45
C LEU A 580 -7.90 -12.41 43.99
N LEU A 581 -7.00 -11.84 43.17
CA LEU A 581 -5.91 -12.65 42.58
C LEU A 581 -4.49 -12.09 42.69
N ASP A 582 -4.30 -11.02 43.47
CA ASP A 582 -3.01 -10.51 43.94
C ASP A 582 -2.30 -11.45 44.95
N GLU A 583 -2.91 -12.56 45.36
CA GLU A 583 -2.28 -13.42 46.38
C GLU A 583 -1.52 -14.61 45.75
N SER A 584 -0.19 -14.46 45.75
CA SER A 584 0.82 -15.52 45.98
C SER A 584 1.58 -16.12 44.76
N ILE A 585 2.59 -15.39 44.29
CA ILE A 585 4.04 -15.69 44.41
C ILE A 585 4.57 -17.14 44.24
N GLU A 586 5.56 -17.24 43.34
CA GLU A 586 6.81 -18.06 43.26
C GLU A 586 6.84 -19.60 43.34
N ALA A 587 7.55 -20.18 42.36
CA ALA A 587 8.92 -20.73 42.48
C ALA A 587 9.17 -21.70 41.30
N GLU A 588 9.83 -21.26 40.22
CA GLU A 588 11.27 -21.32 39.94
C GLU A 588 11.80 -22.63 39.33
N GLY A 589 12.37 -22.46 38.11
CA GLY A 589 13.45 -23.26 37.52
C GLY A 589 13.10 -23.90 36.17
N TYR A 590 13.74 -23.60 35.03
CA TYR A 590 14.85 -22.69 34.66
C TYR A 590 14.86 -22.67 33.11
N THR A 591 14.37 -21.59 32.48
CA THR A 591 15.08 -20.53 31.71
C THR A 591 15.73 -20.92 30.37
N VAL A 592 15.24 -20.30 29.30
CA VAL A 592 16.06 -19.85 28.18
C VAL A 592 16.18 -18.35 28.36
N ASP A 593 17.37 -17.89 28.71
CA ASP A 593 17.64 -16.50 29.00
C ASP A 593 17.36 -15.60 27.80
N SER A 594 16.64 -14.56 28.18
CA SER A 594 16.27 -13.32 27.53
C SER A 594 17.47 -12.42 27.21
N GLU A 595 17.21 -11.51 26.26
CA GLU A 595 17.67 -10.11 26.26
C GLU A 595 19.19 -9.84 26.32
N ASP A 596 19.72 -9.29 25.23
CA ASP A 596 19.99 -7.84 25.23
C ASP A 596 20.19 -7.28 23.82
N ASP A 597 19.61 -6.10 23.65
CA ASP A 597 19.70 -5.10 22.58
C ASP A 597 21.09 -4.93 21.93
N LEU A 598 21.17 -4.27 20.76
CA LEU A 598 21.76 -2.91 20.67
C LEU A 598 21.63 -2.24 19.30
N ARG A 599 20.76 -1.22 19.28
CA ARG A 599 21.06 0.17 18.92
C ARG A 599 22.30 0.40 18.05
N ILE A 600 22.07 0.94 16.86
CA ILE A 600 23.03 1.84 16.24
C ILE A 600 22.84 3.24 16.83
N VAL A 601 23.88 3.66 17.54
CA VAL A 601 24.14 4.97 18.12
C VAL A 601 24.72 5.90 17.04
N ASP A 602 24.41 7.19 17.10
CA ASP A 602 25.14 8.22 16.35
C ASP A 602 26.59 8.28 16.88
N ILE A 603 27.51 7.64 16.15
CA ILE A 603 28.89 7.41 16.58
C ILE A 603 29.82 8.60 16.37
N SER A 604 29.36 9.67 15.75
CA SER A 604 30.18 10.86 15.50
C SER A 604 30.54 11.61 16.79
N LYS A 605 29.79 11.35 17.89
CA LYS A 605 29.93 12.05 19.19
C LYS A 605 30.46 11.18 20.33
N ILE A 606 30.88 9.95 20.04
CA ILE A 606 31.36 9.03 21.07
C ILE A 606 32.83 9.36 21.41
N ASP A 607 33.07 9.70 22.67
CA ASP A 607 34.42 9.89 23.25
C ASP A 607 35.04 8.52 23.54
N PHE A 608 35.72 7.95 22.53
CA PHE A 608 36.23 6.57 22.57
C PHE A 608 37.36 6.34 23.58
N ASP A 609 38.06 7.41 24.00
CA ASP A 609 39.05 7.32 25.07
C ASP A 609 38.37 7.14 26.45
N LYS A 610 37.15 7.68 26.64
CA LYS A 610 36.30 7.36 27.81
C LYS A 610 35.73 5.94 27.78
N LEU A 611 35.41 5.40 26.60
CA LEU A 611 35.03 3.99 26.45
C LEU A 611 36.16 3.03 26.79
N LYS A 612 37.43 3.40 26.66
CA LYS A 612 38.51 2.49 27.12
C LYS A 612 38.56 2.35 28.64
N GLY A 613 38.11 3.37 29.38
CA GLY A 613 38.10 3.40 30.85
C GLY A 613 36.90 2.71 31.51
N ILE A 614 35.71 2.74 30.88
CA ILE A 614 34.48 2.14 31.40
C ILE A 614 34.52 0.60 31.35
N PHE A 615 35.37 0.02 30.50
CA PHE A 615 35.28 -1.39 30.08
C PHE A 615 36.19 -2.37 30.80
N LYS A 616 36.82 -1.96 31.90
CA LYS A 616 37.49 -2.89 32.81
C LYS A 616 36.52 -3.66 33.73
N ARG A 617 35.19 -3.44 33.68
CA ARG A 617 34.21 -4.21 34.47
C ARG A 617 32.97 -4.67 33.67
N ASN A 618 32.93 -5.98 33.43
CA ASN A 618 31.78 -6.90 33.42
C ASN A 618 30.62 -6.86 32.40
N ARG A 619 30.64 -6.11 31.29
CA ARG A 619 29.66 -6.34 30.20
C ARG A 619 30.27 -6.21 28.80
N LYS A 620 31.07 -7.22 28.39
CA LYS A 620 31.78 -7.24 27.09
C LYS A 620 30.91 -7.67 25.89
N ASN A 621 29.91 -8.53 26.11
CA ASN A 621 29.11 -9.13 25.02
C ASN A 621 28.14 -8.14 24.39
N THR A 622 27.30 -7.51 25.22
CA THR A 622 26.39 -6.44 24.84
C THR A 622 27.18 -5.37 24.07
N VAL A 623 28.34 -4.93 24.56
CA VAL A 623 29.05 -3.80 23.92
C VAL A 623 29.76 -4.11 22.61
N THR A 624 30.17 -5.36 22.39
CA THR A 624 30.71 -5.75 21.08
C THR A 624 29.62 -5.65 20.01
N GLU A 625 28.39 -6.07 20.33
CA GLU A 625 27.23 -6.00 19.43
C GLU A 625 26.81 -4.55 19.13
N SER A 626 26.80 -3.65 20.13
CA SER A 626 26.54 -2.23 19.84
C SER A 626 27.62 -1.60 18.97
N LEU A 627 28.88 -2.02 19.13
CA LEU A 627 29.99 -1.44 18.40
C LEU A 627 29.94 -1.85 16.91
N VAL A 628 29.58 -3.11 16.63
CA VAL A 628 29.35 -3.62 15.26
C VAL A 628 28.23 -2.83 14.60
N ASN A 629 27.08 -2.77 15.26
CA ASN A 629 25.91 -2.07 14.78
C ASN A 629 26.26 -0.60 14.56
N ALA A 630 26.89 0.07 15.53
CA ALA A 630 27.32 1.46 15.37
C ALA A 630 28.15 1.63 14.08
N ILE A 631 29.27 0.91 13.95
CA ILE A 631 30.20 1.03 12.80
C ILE A 631 29.48 0.86 11.46
N GLU A 632 28.53 -0.08 11.35
CA GLU A 632 27.78 -0.36 10.13
C GLU A 632 26.95 0.85 9.64
N SER A 633 26.24 1.55 10.55
CA SER A 633 25.48 2.75 10.17
C SER A 633 26.38 3.89 9.75
N ARG A 634 27.50 4.12 10.46
CA ARG A 634 28.43 5.20 10.08
C ARG A 634 29.11 4.91 8.76
N LEU A 635 29.52 3.67 8.50
CA LEU A 635 30.06 3.29 7.19
C LEU A 635 29.04 3.52 6.08
N SER A 636 27.77 3.15 6.31
CA SER A 636 26.69 3.37 5.35
C SER A 636 26.52 4.86 5.03
N GLN A 637 26.58 5.73 6.04
CA GLN A 637 26.58 7.19 5.86
C GLN A 637 27.82 7.68 5.11
N MET A 638 29.03 7.25 5.51
CA MET A 638 30.29 7.64 4.86
C MET A 638 30.34 7.26 3.38
N VAL A 639 29.84 6.08 3.02
CA VAL A 639 29.77 5.58 1.63
C VAL A 639 28.72 6.34 0.81
N SER A 640 27.59 6.68 1.43
CA SER A 640 26.53 7.47 0.76
C SER A 640 27.03 8.86 0.33
N LEU A 641 27.86 9.50 1.16
CA LEU A 641 28.46 10.80 0.87
C LEU A 641 29.66 10.70 -0.08
N ASN A 642 30.43 9.61 -0.02
CA ASN A 642 31.56 9.37 -0.91
C ASN A 642 31.70 7.88 -1.24
N ARG A 643 31.22 7.51 -2.44
CA ARG A 643 31.23 6.12 -2.92
C ARG A 643 32.63 5.49 -3.00
N THR A 644 33.69 6.29 -3.01
CA THR A 644 35.06 5.75 -2.99
C THR A 644 35.46 5.15 -1.63
N ARG A 645 34.60 5.21 -0.62
CA ARG A 645 34.80 4.64 0.71
C ARG A 645 34.28 3.20 0.85
N ILE A 646 33.80 2.57 -0.24
CA ILE A 646 33.33 1.18 -0.25
C ILE A 646 34.39 0.20 0.29
N ASP A 647 35.68 0.48 0.06
CA ASP A 647 36.78 -0.36 0.56
C ASP A 647 36.77 -0.54 2.10
N TYR A 648 36.24 0.44 2.85
CA TYR A 648 36.09 0.32 4.30
C TYR A 648 34.94 -0.61 4.67
N MET A 649 33.85 -0.62 3.89
CA MET A 649 32.75 -1.58 4.05
C MET A 649 33.25 -3.02 3.83
N ASP A 650 34.07 -3.23 2.81
CA ASP A 650 34.64 -4.54 2.51
C ASP A 650 35.60 -5.02 3.60
N LYS A 651 36.46 -4.12 4.12
CA LYS A 651 37.32 -4.41 5.28
C LYS A 651 36.49 -4.79 6.52
N PHE A 652 35.41 -4.07 6.80
CA PHE A 652 34.53 -4.34 7.94
C PHE A 652 33.84 -5.70 7.81
N GLN A 653 33.27 -6.01 6.64
CA GLN A 653 32.64 -7.29 6.37
C GLN A 653 33.62 -8.46 6.51
N LYS A 654 34.88 -8.26 6.08
CA LYS A 654 35.92 -9.26 6.25
C LYS A 654 36.22 -9.56 7.73
N MET A 655 36.29 -8.54 8.58
CA MET A 655 36.47 -8.73 10.02
C MET A 655 35.30 -9.50 10.66
N ILE A 656 34.05 -9.19 10.27
CA ILE A 656 32.85 -9.91 10.75
C ILE A 656 32.90 -11.38 10.32
N ASN A 657 33.28 -11.65 9.07
CA ASN A 657 33.36 -13.02 8.55
C ASN A 657 34.47 -13.82 9.23
N GLU A 658 35.63 -13.22 9.52
CA GLU A 658 36.73 -13.84 10.27
C GLU A 658 36.32 -14.17 11.72
N TYR A 659 35.50 -13.32 12.35
CA TYR A 659 34.92 -13.60 13.66
C TYR A 659 33.87 -14.73 13.62
N ASN A 660 32.91 -14.66 12.70
CA ASN A 660 31.83 -15.65 12.58
C ASN A 660 32.32 -17.04 12.17
N SER A 661 33.47 -17.13 11.47
CA SER A 661 34.11 -18.39 11.12
C SER A 661 34.96 -19.00 12.26
N GLY A 662 35.08 -18.30 13.40
CA GLY A 662 35.86 -18.73 14.56
C GLY A 662 37.38 -18.59 14.40
N ALA A 663 37.83 -17.92 13.33
CA ALA A 663 39.25 -17.70 13.04
C ALA A 663 39.88 -16.59 13.90
N CYS A 664 39.07 -15.80 14.60
CA CYS A 664 39.48 -14.72 15.50
C CYS A 664 38.79 -14.85 16.86
N ASP A 665 39.57 -14.78 17.94
CA ASP A 665 39.02 -14.75 19.31
C ASP A 665 38.38 -13.38 19.61
N LYS A 666 37.43 -13.36 20.55
CA LYS A 666 36.59 -12.22 20.93
C LYS A 666 37.39 -11.00 21.37
N ASP A 667 38.44 -11.20 22.17
CA ASP A 667 39.29 -10.10 22.63
C ASP A 667 40.10 -9.49 21.48
N ALA A 668 40.53 -10.31 20.51
CA ALA A 668 41.22 -9.84 19.30
C ALA A 668 40.26 -9.13 18.33
N PHE A 669 39.02 -9.63 18.19
CA PHE A 669 37.98 -9.01 17.37
C PHE A 669 37.62 -7.61 17.90
N PHE A 670 37.43 -7.48 19.21
CA PHE A 670 37.15 -6.20 19.84
C PHE A 670 38.28 -5.17 19.66
N GLU A 671 39.54 -5.57 19.83
CA GLU A 671 40.70 -4.70 19.55
C GLU A 671 40.79 -4.30 18.07
N ASN A 672 40.45 -5.21 17.14
CA ASN A 672 40.39 -4.90 15.71
C ASN A 672 39.28 -3.90 15.38
N LEU A 673 38.08 -4.03 15.99
CA LEU A 673 37.00 -3.06 15.87
C LEU A 673 37.42 -1.68 16.39
N LEU A 674 38.14 -1.61 17.53
CA LEU A 674 38.65 -0.35 18.06
C LEU A 674 39.70 0.31 17.14
N LYS A 675 40.59 -0.47 16.53
CA LYS A 675 41.55 0.03 15.53
C LYS A 675 40.83 0.55 14.29
N PHE A 676 39.82 -0.18 13.82
CA PHE A 676 39.03 0.19 12.65
C PHE A 676 38.23 1.49 12.88
N VAL A 677 37.65 1.66 14.08
CA VAL A 677 36.99 2.93 14.47
C VAL A 677 37.96 4.11 14.43
N LYS A 678 39.23 3.92 14.83
CA LYS A 678 40.25 4.98 14.70
C LYS A 678 40.52 5.32 13.24
N GLU A 679 40.62 4.31 12.37
CA GLU A 679 40.79 4.49 10.92
C GLU A 679 39.63 5.31 10.31
N LEU A 680 38.38 5.01 10.68
CA LEU A 680 37.20 5.76 10.22
C LEU A 680 37.16 7.20 10.75
N ASN A 681 37.50 7.41 12.03
CA ASN A 681 37.60 8.75 12.62
C ASN A 681 38.66 9.61 11.92
N ASP A 682 39.77 9.01 11.50
CA ASP A 682 40.82 9.72 10.76
C ASP A 682 40.39 10.09 9.34
N GLU A 683 39.61 9.24 8.69
CA GLU A 683 39.00 9.48 7.37
C GLU A 683 37.93 10.58 7.43
N ASP A 684 37.08 10.64 8.46
CA ASP A 684 36.10 11.73 8.63
C ASP A 684 36.77 13.09 8.82
N LYS A 685 37.94 13.11 9.47
CA LYS A 685 38.73 14.34 9.63
C LYS A 685 39.50 14.74 8.37
N ARG A 686 39.52 13.89 7.32
CA ARG A 686 40.29 14.14 6.10
C ARG A 686 39.81 15.36 5.35
N GLY A 687 38.49 15.60 5.26
CA GLY A 687 37.95 16.81 4.63
C GLY A 687 38.55 18.08 5.24
N MET A 688 38.52 18.18 6.58
CA MET A 688 39.15 19.29 7.31
C MET A 688 40.67 19.36 7.12
N LYS A 689 41.39 18.24 7.18
CA LYS A 689 42.85 18.18 6.97
C LYS A 689 43.24 18.64 5.56
N GLU A 690 42.46 18.26 4.57
CA GLU A 690 42.69 18.60 3.16
C GLU A 690 42.16 20.00 2.78
N GLY A 691 41.43 20.65 3.70
CA GLY A 691 40.80 21.97 3.50
C GLY A 691 39.61 21.94 2.55
N LEU A 692 38.90 20.81 2.47
CA LEU A 692 37.78 20.54 1.57
C LEU A 692 36.51 20.28 2.39
N SER A 693 35.36 20.73 1.89
CA SER A 693 34.07 20.22 2.38
C SER A 693 33.87 18.76 1.98
N ASP A 694 32.91 18.05 2.59
CA ASP A 694 32.64 16.65 2.22
C ASP A 694 32.20 16.50 0.75
N GLU A 695 31.55 17.53 0.19
CA GLU A 695 31.17 17.59 -1.23
C GLU A 695 32.41 17.69 -2.14
N GLU A 696 33.32 18.59 -1.77
CA GLU A 696 34.55 18.83 -2.50
C GLU A 696 35.50 17.64 -2.40
N LEU A 697 35.54 16.98 -1.23
CA LEU A 697 36.34 15.79 -0.98
C LEU A 697 35.84 14.61 -1.82
N ALA A 698 34.53 14.44 -1.98
CA ALA A 698 33.97 13.39 -2.84
C ALA A 698 34.40 13.57 -4.30
N ILE A 699 34.33 14.78 -4.84
CA ILE A 699 34.79 15.08 -6.21
C ILE A 699 36.31 14.87 -6.30
N PHE A 700 37.08 15.37 -5.32
CA PHE A 700 38.52 15.18 -5.26
C PHE A 700 38.90 13.68 -5.29
N ASP A 701 38.24 12.85 -4.49
CA ASP A 701 38.51 11.41 -4.43
C ASP A 701 38.16 10.69 -5.73
N LEU A 702 37.05 11.05 -6.37
CA LEU A 702 36.71 10.51 -7.70
C LEU A 702 37.78 10.87 -8.74
N LEU A 703 38.39 12.05 -8.60
CA LEU A 703 39.48 12.48 -9.47
C LEU A 703 40.80 11.81 -9.12
N THR A 704 41.08 11.41 -7.88
CA THR A 704 42.40 10.88 -7.48
C THR A 704 42.46 9.36 -7.30
N LYS A 705 41.32 8.65 -7.24
CA LYS A 705 41.26 7.18 -7.11
C LYS A 705 40.94 6.48 -8.44
N PRO A 706 41.54 5.32 -8.79
CA PRO A 706 42.60 4.60 -8.08
C PRO A 706 43.87 5.45 -7.98
N GLU A 707 44.69 5.21 -6.94
CA GLU A 707 45.82 6.08 -6.57
C GLU A 707 46.71 6.44 -7.76
N MET A 708 46.90 7.74 -7.97
CA MET A 708 47.79 8.29 -8.98
C MET A 708 49.02 8.91 -8.36
N LYS A 709 50.15 8.81 -9.07
CA LYS A 709 51.39 9.48 -8.70
C LYS A 709 51.30 10.96 -9.08
N LEU A 710 50.75 11.76 -8.18
CA LEU A 710 50.68 13.22 -8.29
C LEU A 710 51.67 13.86 -7.32
N ASP A 711 52.36 14.92 -7.75
CA ASP A 711 53.14 15.73 -6.83
C ASP A 711 52.25 16.67 -5.99
N ASN A 712 52.81 17.30 -4.95
CA ASN A 712 52.04 18.20 -4.08
C ASN A 712 51.44 19.40 -4.81
N LYS A 713 52.07 19.91 -5.87
CA LYS A 713 51.53 21.05 -6.65
C LYS A 713 50.38 20.58 -7.53
N GLU A 714 50.51 19.42 -8.14
CA GLU A 714 49.47 18.77 -8.94
C GLU A 714 48.25 18.45 -8.08
N LEU A 715 48.46 17.91 -6.88
CA LEU A 715 47.38 17.58 -5.94
C LEU A 715 46.61 18.83 -5.50
N GLN A 716 47.30 19.93 -5.21
CA GLN A 716 46.65 21.23 -4.93
C GLN A 716 45.87 21.76 -6.13
N LYS A 717 46.35 21.52 -7.35
CA LYS A 717 45.62 21.88 -8.57
C LYS A 717 44.34 21.07 -8.70
N VAL A 718 44.37 19.75 -8.46
CA VAL A 718 43.17 18.89 -8.50
C VAL A 718 42.14 19.34 -7.46
N LYS A 719 42.58 19.72 -6.25
CA LYS A 719 41.69 20.31 -5.23
C LYS A 719 41.04 21.60 -5.72
N GLY A 720 41.82 22.50 -6.31
CA GLY A 720 41.31 23.74 -6.89
C GLY A 720 40.24 23.48 -7.94
N VAL A 721 40.50 22.51 -8.83
CA VAL A 721 39.53 22.08 -9.86
C VAL A 721 38.25 21.54 -9.23
N ALA A 722 38.34 20.70 -8.19
CA ALA A 722 37.16 20.16 -7.51
C ALA A 722 36.28 21.27 -6.89
N LYS A 723 36.91 22.26 -6.23
CA LYS A 723 36.21 23.42 -5.65
C LYS A 723 35.56 24.30 -6.71
N ASP A 724 36.33 24.66 -7.73
CA ASP A 724 35.88 25.56 -8.79
C ASP A 724 34.76 24.92 -9.63
N LEU A 725 34.87 23.63 -9.92
CA LEU A 725 33.83 22.87 -10.60
C LEU A 725 32.53 22.91 -9.78
N LEU A 726 32.60 22.55 -8.50
CA LEU A 726 31.42 22.51 -7.64
C LEU A 726 30.75 23.89 -7.52
N ARG A 727 31.55 24.95 -7.36
CA ARG A 727 31.05 26.34 -7.32
C ARG A 727 30.32 26.70 -8.61
N ARG A 728 30.95 26.52 -9.78
CA ARG A 728 30.35 26.83 -11.09
C ARG A 728 29.07 26.05 -11.34
N LEU A 729 29.07 24.76 -10.99
CA LEU A 729 27.89 23.92 -11.13
C LEU A 729 26.74 24.45 -10.26
N LYS A 730 26.97 24.74 -8.97
CA LYS A 730 25.93 25.23 -8.06
C LYS A 730 25.41 26.62 -8.45
N GLU A 731 26.28 27.53 -8.84
CA GLU A 731 25.92 28.92 -9.14
C GLU A 731 25.20 29.06 -10.49
N GLU A 732 25.61 28.31 -11.50
CA GLU A 732 25.20 28.60 -12.88
C GLU A 732 24.45 27.47 -13.58
N LYS A 733 24.75 26.20 -13.26
CA LYS A 733 24.39 25.06 -14.12
C LYS A 733 23.35 24.13 -13.50
N LEU A 734 23.35 23.98 -12.18
CA LEU A 734 22.42 23.14 -11.40
C LEU A 734 21.11 23.88 -11.09
N VAL A 735 20.50 24.47 -12.12
CA VAL A 735 19.20 25.15 -12.05
C VAL A 735 18.05 24.16 -11.79
N LEU A 736 16.87 24.67 -11.43
CA LEU A 736 15.67 23.85 -11.23
C LEU A 736 15.42 22.95 -12.46
N ASP A 737 15.22 21.66 -12.24
CA ASP A 737 15.00 20.66 -13.29
C ASP A 737 16.15 20.51 -14.32
N TRP A 738 17.40 20.88 -13.98
CA TRP A 738 18.55 20.69 -14.88
C TRP A 738 18.70 19.23 -15.35
N ARG A 739 18.34 18.27 -14.49
CA ARG A 739 18.30 16.84 -14.82
C ARG A 739 17.20 16.44 -15.78
N LYS A 740 16.20 17.27 -16.11
CA LYS A 740 15.15 16.89 -17.08
C LYS A 740 15.40 17.46 -18.47
N ARG A 741 16.11 18.58 -18.55
CA ARG A 741 16.38 19.29 -19.80
C ARG A 741 17.67 18.80 -20.43
N MET A 742 17.58 18.28 -21.65
CA MET A 742 18.75 17.80 -22.40
C MET A 742 19.83 18.89 -22.55
N GLN A 743 19.41 20.15 -22.78
CA GLN A 743 20.32 21.29 -22.85
C GLN A 743 21.05 21.54 -21.51
N SER A 744 20.35 21.52 -20.38
CA SER A 744 20.97 21.73 -19.06
C SER A 744 21.89 20.58 -18.67
N ARG A 745 21.53 19.32 -18.98
CA ARG A 745 22.43 18.17 -18.81
C ARG A 745 23.70 18.31 -19.64
N ALA A 746 23.56 18.71 -20.90
CA ALA A 746 24.70 18.96 -21.79
C ALA A 746 25.58 20.09 -21.25
N LEU A 747 24.99 21.18 -20.73
CA LEU A 747 25.73 22.28 -20.10
C LEU A 747 26.49 21.84 -18.84
N VAL A 748 25.91 20.98 -18.01
CA VAL A 748 26.60 20.41 -16.84
C VAL A 748 27.75 19.51 -17.28
N LYS A 749 27.53 18.64 -18.28
CA LYS A 749 28.58 17.78 -18.83
C LYS A 749 29.74 18.60 -19.40
N LEU A 750 29.44 19.61 -20.22
CA LEU A 750 30.43 20.55 -20.76
C LEU A 750 31.17 21.30 -19.65
N SER A 751 30.48 21.74 -18.60
CA SER A 751 31.12 22.45 -17.48
C SER A 751 32.07 21.54 -16.69
N ILE A 752 31.77 20.24 -16.62
CA ILE A 752 32.67 19.24 -16.03
C ILE A 752 33.89 19.04 -16.93
N GLU A 753 33.70 18.87 -18.24
CA GLU A 753 34.81 18.77 -19.21
C GLU A 753 35.70 20.02 -19.14
N ASP A 754 35.14 21.23 -19.23
CA ASP A 754 35.85 22.51 -19.17
C ASP A 754 36.63 22.72 -17.86
N ALA A 755 36.11 22.21 -16.73
CA ALA A 755 36.80 22.30 -15.45
C ALA A 755 37.94 21.27 -15.35
N LEU A 756 37.68 20.03 -15.79
CA LEU A 756 38.65 18.96 -15.76
C LEU A 756 39.79 19.18 -16.77
N ASP A 757 39.60 20.01 -17.81
CA ASP A 757 40.68 20.42 -18.74
C ASP A 757 41.86 21.10 -18.03
N GLN A 758 41.61 21.63 -16.83
CA GLN A 758 42.62 22.24 -15.99
C GLN A 758 43.42 21.22 -15.16
N LEU A 759 43.09 19.93 -15.24
CA LEU A 759 43.83 18.88 -14.53
C LEU A 759 45.30 18.78 -14.99
N PRO A 760 46.21 18.27 -14.13
CA PRO A 760 47.61 18.04 -14.48
C PRO A 760 47.80 17.06 -15.65
N ARG A 761 48.99 17.09 -16.29
CA ARG A 761 49.34 16.20 -17.41
C ARG A 761 49.38 14.71 -17.04
N ALA A 762 49.35 14.39 -15.74
CA ALA A 762 49.23 13.02 -15.24
C ALA A 762 47.92 12.33 -15.66
N TYR A 763 46.89 13.08 -16.04
CA TYR A 763 45.62 12.54 -16.53
C TYR A 763 45.71 12.31 -18.05
N THR A 764 45.92 11.07 -18.49
CA THR A 764 45.89 10.73 -19.92
C THR A 764 44.51 10.97 -20.51
N LYS A 765 44.40 11.01 -21.84
CA LYS A 765 43.13 11.27 -22.53
C LYS A 765 42.05 10.25 -22.14
N GLU A 766 42.42 8.98 -21.99
CA GLU A 766 41.52 7.90 -21.59
C GLU A 766 41.07 8.09 -20.13
N LEU A 767 42.00 8.42 -19.25
CA LEU A 767 41.71 8.61 -17.83
C LEU A 767 40.85 9.86 -17.60
N TYR A 768 41.13 10.94 -18.32
CA TYR A 768 40.34 12.16 -18.33
C TYR A 768 38.88 11.87 -18.69
N GLN A 769 38.62 11.15 -19.79
CA GLN A 769 37.25 10.83 -20.22
C GLN A 769 36.52 9.98 -19.18
N GLN A 770 37.23 9.01 -18.58
CA GLN A 770 36.69 8.21 -17.49
C GLN A 770 36.34 9.09 -16.27
N LYS A 771 37.19 10.06 -15.92
CA LYS A 771 36.92 10.99 -14.80
C LYS A 771 35.74 11.90 -15.09
N CYS A 772 35.61 12.44 -16.29
CA CYS A 772 34.47 13.27 -16.68
C CYS A 772 33.14 12.50 -16.54
N GLU A 773 33.08 11.25 -17.01
CA GLU A 773 31.88 10.42 -16.88
C GLU A 773 31.57 10.08 -15.42
N ILE A 774 32.58 9.67 -14.63
CA ILE A 774 32.40 9.33 -13.21
C ILE A 774 31.92 10.55 -12.41
N VAL A 775 32.52 11.72 -12.64
CA VAL A 775 32.13 12.97 -11.98
C VAL A 775 30.73 13.39 -12.43
N TYR A 776 30.41 13.29 -13.73
CA TYR A 776 29.06 13.60 -14.23
C TYR A 776 27.99 12.68 -13.62
N HIS A 777 28.25 11.37 -13.55
CA HIS A 777 27.36 10.42 -12.88
C HIS A 777 27.16 10.77 -11.42
N HIS A 778 28.25 11.07 -10.70
CA HIS A 778 28.17 11.51 -9.32
C HIS A 778 27.34 12.79 -9.16
N ILE A 779 27.56 13.82 -9.99
CA ILE A 779 26.77 15.06 -9.94
C ILE A 779 25.29 14.79 -10.27
N PHE A 780 25.04 13.95 -11.27
CA PHE A 780 23.69 13.57 -11.70
C PHE A 780 22.93 12.78 -10.65
N GLU A 781 23.60 12.01 -9.79
CA GLU A 781 22.97 11.30 -8.67
C GLU A 781 22.83 12.22 -7.45
N SER A 782 23.87 12.98 -7.12
CA SER A 782 24.01 13.71 -5.85
C SER A 782 23.34 15.09 -5.80
N TYR A 783 23.11 15.78 -6.93
CA TYR A 783 22.62 17.18 -6.96
C TYR A 783 21.30 17.34 -7.73
N TYR A 784 20.20 17.66 -7.04
CA TYR A 784 18.84 17.66 -7.60
C TYR A 784 18.45 18.99 -8.24
N GLY A 785 19.18 20.07 -7.95
CA GLY A 785 18.99 21.42 -8.48
C GLY A 785 18.50 22.43 -7.43
N SER A 786 18.67 23.73 -7.69
CA SER A 786 18.23 24.82 -6.79
C SER A 786 18.75 24.71 -5.35
N GLY A 787 20.01 24.31 -5.18
CA GLY A 787 20.66 24.16 -3.86
C GLY A 787 20.35 22.84 -3.13
N GLN A 788 19.52 21.94 -3.69
CA GLN A 788 19.25 20.63 -3.08
C GLN A 788 20.29 19.58 -3.54
N SER A 789 20.97 18.95 -2.59
CA SER A 789 21.90 17.83 -2.81
C SER A 789 21.87 16.84 -1.63
N ILE A 790 22.46 15.65 -1.81
CA ILE A 790 22.65 14.68 -0.71
C ILE A 790 23.52 15.24 0.43
N TYR A 791 24.28 16.29 0.15
CA TYR A 791 25.17 16.95 1.09
C TYR A 791 24.49 18.07 1.90
N ALA A 792 23.33 18.57 1.43
CA ALA A 792 22.56 19.59 2.16
C ALA A 792 21.93 19.07 3.47
N GLN A 793 21.88 17.74 3.66
CA GLN A 793 21.44 17.09 4.89
C GLN A 793 22.59 16.84 5.89
N ALA A 794 23.85 16.94 5.45
CA ALA A 794 25.05 16.70 6.25
C ALA A 794 25.73 17.99 6.77
N ALA A 795 25.41 19.14 6.16
CA ALA A 795 25.99 20.45 6.47
C ALA A 795 25.35 21.17 7.68
#